data_AF-A0A1A8VQ79-F1
#
_entry.id   AF-A0A1A8VQ79-F1
#
_cell.length_a   1.000
_cell.length_b   1.000
_cell.length_c   1.000
_cell.angle_alpha   90.00
_cell.angle_beta   90.00
_cell.angle_gamma   90.00
#
_symmetry.space_group_name_H-M   'P 1'
#
loop_
_entity.id
_entity.type
_entity.pdbx_description
1 polymer ?
#
loop_
_entity_poly.entity_id
_entity_poly.type
_entity_poly.pdbx_seq_one_letter_code
_entity_poly.pdbx_strand_id
1 'polypeptide(L)'
;MPTNFLVTFFVACLITFSSVQVAGLEPFSGFVSKKLRNLLQCNIIAYYNIREDGPDPGSFLDFIGEPEQFYWFIEHYLSVPFRVPNHLKYKDVHNFTSCLNRSWVSEFLKKYDDPDITALMTFLDKEQRAYFSYAFEKLEPVGKYTSFPMKEFHKYCILPPLIETNIKKKNTGKLLSFQLNKDEYKIYLGSVGTPISALKNVFLNMPDGERKEDLKVIIDNQDGNSIFVNCPVYNLNIHYKKECGSQPNILKCLDTYIRNSCMKKGYSAESASLCEHLAFLFDALSDEYSHNFAKFLSNDDLHFVKPQSVWGIPLFNTYKPKDYEDAKMNIPINVFKVLNNKNRLFLSFFDQIPRSPYYVEESKRLLQLSEYASSIFDKLHRFFYVFKKHGSSINPVSVKELSHNIIDFKFKKSTSSIQCENVKNSLNLNLDVELVKGIAAEKICKVIEKYVLTTQPKEQTLKGRFKLQLDDVHKEFRTQCILVSTHVEAFNIVRQLLNLESVLSLTRYTSLYLHKFFKSITSLKGNFLYDHPNAIKYARSCGRAVLHVPAVLYRRNIYLAETFLSLYLGLSNLVSSNPTSPFFEYAIIEFLVTYFNKGSEKFILYFISIISVLQINAYYYEQLYCHHNDKFETLRSKMIHPSIVSSIIENVKVLISSPRYSKMKSLYTKFDTEDIFDKRKVFDLLYNFDMYMNSNDAQERAKLQEISDDAIDLETTNDGIGYRKADVFFETNQQDSYDPTEDDSEEGANKKEQENASKFAHMIPDDENLSINDKNKELELELYRYIGSLDEKGLESGTSKDEPTPPETEPTKSTIQPVRPVSPGDGKKSDKTELKLELKKKKGKSSPAKLRKGVDFYESTPSLDQFGGGDLSSTERPGTSSEGSHSFPPSHDSPRSPGSHASQGSFSDEDGTSSEM
;
A
#
# COMPACT_ATOMS: atom_id res chain seq x y z
N MET A 1 -22.14 15.96 -76.46
CA MET A 1 -21.39 16.60 -75.36
C MET A 1 -21.60 15.78 -74.09
N PRO A 2 -20.55 15.29 -73.40
CA PRO A 2 -20.71 14.42 -72.24
C PRO A 2 -20.86 15.21 -70.94
N THR A 3 -22.08 15.58 -70.57
CA THR A 3 -22.44 16.19 -69.28
C THR A 3 -22.00 15.34 -68.08
N ASN A 4 -21.96 14.02 -68.23
CA ASN A 4 -21.57 13.10 -67.16
C ASN A 4 -20.14 13.32 -66.66
N PHE A 5 -19.19 13.75 -67.50
CA PHE A 5 -17.82 13.99 -67.03
C PHE A 5 -17.75 15.21 -66.11
N LEU A 6 -18.52 16.26 -66.42
CA LEU A 6 -18.66 17.44 -65.58
C LEU A 6 -19.37 17.11 -64.27
N VAL A 7 -20.44 16.31 -64.27
CA VAL A 7 -21.14 15.91 -63.03
C VAL A 7 -20.23 15.05 -62.14
N THR A 8 -19.54 14.05 -62.70
CA THR A 8 -18.62 13.21 -61.91
C THR A 8 -17.43 14.02 -61.38
N PHE A 9 -16.90 14.96 -62.16
CA PHE A 9 -15.84 15.87 -61.69
C PHE A 9 -16.37 16.86 -60.65
N PHE A 10 -17.59 17.39 -60.77
CA PHE A 10 -18.21 18.25 -59.75
C PHE A 10 -18.52 17.51 -58.46
N VAL A 11 -18.96 16.25 -58.53
CA VAL A 11 -19.22 15.41 -57.34
C VAL A 11 -17.90 14.98 -56.70
N ALA A 12 -16.89 14.58 -57.48
CA ALA A 12 -15.55 14.30 -56.96
C ALA A 12 -14.90 15.56 -56.36
N CYS A 13 -15.08 16.74 -56.97
CA CYS A 13 -14.63 18.01 -56.42
C CYS A 13 -15.45 18.44 -55.20
N LEU A 14 -16.77 18.24 -55.14
CA LEU A 14 -17.56 18.57 -53.94
C LEU A 14 -17.23 17.63 -52.78
N ILE A 15 -17.01 16.35 -53.03
CA ILE A 15 -16.52 15.40 -52.02
C ILE A 15 -15.10 15.79 -51.58
N THR A 16 -14.19 16.11 -52.51
CA THR A 16 -12.82 16.51 -52.14
C THR A 16 -12.71 17.90 -51.50
N PHE A 17 -13.53 18.88 -51.88
CA PHE A 17 -13.62 20.21 -51.26
C PHE A 17 -14.39 20.20 -49.94
N SER A 18 -15.38 19.32 -49.75
CA SER A 18 -15.95 19.05 -48.42
C SER A 18 -14.93 18.34 -47.50
N SER A 19 -13.98 17.60 -48.09
CA SER A 19 -12.79 17.08 -47.40
C SER A 19 -11.57 18.01 -47.42
N VAL A 20 -11.69 19.25 -47.91
CA VAL A 20 -10.79 20.34 -47.47
C VAL A 20 -11.25 20.67 -46.06
N GLN A 21 -10.86 19.79 -45.13
CA GLN A 21 -11.12 19.94 -43.71
C GLN A 21 -10.51 21.27 -43.28
N VAL A 22 -11.40 22.23 -43.01
CA VAL A 22 -11.17 23.29 -42.03
C VAL A 22 -10.47 22.65 -40.84
N ALA A 23 -9.30 23.17 -40.45
CA ALA A 23 -8.34 22.48 -39.60
C ALA A 23 -8.86 22.17 -38.17
N GLY A 24 -9.64 21.09 -38.08
CA GLY A 24 -10.30 20.57 -36.89
C GLY A 24 -10.10 19.05 -36.77
N LEU A 25 -10.70 18.46 -35.74
CA LEU A 25 -10.61 17.04 -35.45
C LEU A 25 -11.58 16.24 -36.36
N GLU A 26 -11.41 14.92 -36.42
CA GLU A 26 -12.36 14.02 -37.10
C GLU A 26 -13.54 13.71 -36.17
N PRO A 27 -14.81 13.74 -36.62
CA PRO A 27 -15.91 13.23 -35.81
C PRO A 27 -15.77 11.71 -35.64
N PHE A 28 -16.00 11.21 -34.42
CA PHE A 28 -15.91 9.77 -34.13
C PHE A 28 -17.12 9.00 -34.68
N SER A 29 -16.92 8.27 -35.78
CA SER A 29 -17.95 7.50 -36.48
C SER A 29 -18.06 6.03 -36.05
N GLY A 30 -17.63 5.70 -34.83
CA GLY A 30 -17.64 4.31 -34.31
C GLY A 30 -16.46 3.44 -34.75
N PHE A 31 -15.45 4.02 -35.40
CA PHE A 31 -14.20 3.34 -35.79
C PHE A 31 -12.99 4.25 -35.52
N VAL A 32 -11.83 3.63 -35.28
CA VAL A 32 -10.55 4.36 -35.07
C VAL A 32 -9.50 3.97 -36.10
N SER A 33 -8.56 4.87 -36.37
CA SER A 33 -7.41 4.59 -37.24
C SER A 33 -6.66 3.32 -36.82
N LYS A 34 -6.08 2.60 -37.80
CA LYS A 34 -5.25 1.40 -37.57
C LYS A 34 -4.17 1.61 -36.49
N LYS A 35 -3.57 2.80 -36.44
CA LYS A 35 -2.53 3.17 -35.47
C LYS A 35 -3.05 3.23 -34.01
N LEU A 36 -4.32 3.61 -33.82
CA LEU A 36 -5.02 3.59 -32.52
C LEU A 36 -5.58 2.21 -32.20
N ARG A 37 -6.08 1.48 -33.19
CA ARG A 37 -6.56 0.10 -33.03
C ARG A 37 -5.45 -0.85 -32.55
N ASN A 38 -4.28 -0.80 -33.18
CA ASN A 38 -3.12 -1.58 -32.74
C ASN A 38 -2.71 -1.25 -31.30
N LEU A 39 -2.77 0.03 -30.89
CA LEU A 39 -2.45 0.45 -29.53
C LEU A 39 -3.49 -0.02 -28.51
N LEU A 40 -4.77 -0.05 -28.89
CA LEU A 40 -5.84 -0.64 -28.07
C LEU A 40 -5.61 -2.15 -27.89
N GLN A 41 -5.34 -2.88 -28.96
CA GLN A 41 -5.03 -4.32 -28.92
C GLN A 41 -3.82 -4.62 -28.02
N CYS A 42 -2.74 -3.84 -28.10
CA CYS A 42 -1.60 -3.96 -27.18
C CYS A 42 -2.02 -3.84 -25.70
N ASN A 43 -2.90 -2.88 -25.36
CA ASN A 43 -3.40 -2.69 -24.00
C ASN A 43 -4.31 -3.85 -23.56
N ILE A 44 -5.20 -4.33 -24.42
CA ILE A 44 -6.06 -5.48 -24.15
C ILE A 44 -5.20 -6.73 -23.89
N ILE A 45 -4.25 -7.04 -24.77
CA ILE A 45 -3.33 -8.19 -24.61
C ILE A 45 -2.57 -8.11 -23.27
N ALA A 46 -2.01 -6.94 -22.95
CA ALA A 46 -1.26 -6.72 -21.70
C ALA A 46 -2.13 -6.73 -20.44
N TYR A 47 -3.43 -6.51 -20.57
CA TYR A 47 -4.40 -6.63 -19.48
C TYR A 47 -4.80 -8.09 -19.22
N TYR A 48 -5.14 -8.85 -20.27
CA TYR A 48 -5.48 -10.27 -20.12
C TYR A 48 -4.26 -11.12 -19.68
N ASN A 49 -3.06 -10.79 -20.15
CA ASN A 49 -1.80 -11.40 -19.76
C ASN A 49 -1.12 -10.60 -18.63
N ILE A 50 -1.85 -10.32 -17.55
CA ILE A 50 -1.27 -9.67 -16.36
C ILE A 50 -0.56 -10.69 -15.45
N ARG A 51 -0.97 -11.96 -15.50
CA ARG A 51 -0.35 -13.10 -14.80
C ARG A 51 0.52 -13.92 -15.75
N GLU A 52 1.50 -14.65 -15.21
CA GLU A 52 2.49 -15.37 -16.01
C GLU A 52 1.92 -16.58 -16.77
N ASP A 53 0.82 -17.14 -16.24
CA ASP A 53 0.10 -18.33 -16.72
C ASP A 53 -0.59 -18.15 -18.08
N GLY A 54 -0.71 -16.91 -18.57
CA GLY A 54 -1.30 -16.56 -19.87
C GLY A 54 -2.55 -15.69 -19.78
N PRO A 55 -3.37 -15.62 -20.86
CA PRO A 55 -4.58 -14.81 -20.87
C PRO A 55 -5.70 -15.49 -20.08
N ASP A 56 -6.31 -14.77 -19.14
CA ASP A 56 -7.35 -15.31 -18.26
C ASP A 56 -8.78 -14.87 -18.67
N PRO A 57 -9.75 -15.78 -18.88
CA PRO A 57 -11.11 -15.42 -19.29
C PRO A 57 -11.91 -14.67 -18.21
N GLY A 58 -11.62 -14.90 -16.92
CA GLY A 58 -12.20 -14.16 -15.80
C GLY A 58 -11.75 -12.70 -15.73
N SER A 59 -10.84 -12.26 -16.62
CA SER A 59 -10.45 -10.86 -16.75
C SER A 59 -11.45 -10.01 -17.56
N PHE A 60 -12.49 -10.57 -18.18
CA PHE A 60 -13.42 -9.77 -18.98
C PHE A 60 -14.09 -8.64 -18.17
N LEU A 61 -14.02 -7.41 -18.70
CA LEU A 61 -14.66 -6.21 -18.16
C LEU A 61 -15.90 -5.88 -18.97
N ASP A 62 -17.07 -5.75 -18.31
CA ASP A 62 -18.31 -5.36 -18.97
C ASP A 62 -18.47 -3.85 -18.97
N PHE A 63 -17.98 -3.19 -20.03
CA PHE A 63 -18.03 -1.74 -20.14
C PHE A 63 -19.45 -1.18 -20.29
N ILE A 64 -20.42 -1.96 -20.77
CA ILE A 64 -21.79 -1.50 -21.02
C ILE A 64 -22.65 -1.72 -19.78
N GLY A 65 -22.59 -2.93 -19.20
CA GLY A 65 -23.34 -3.28 -17.99
C GLY A 65 -22.80 -2.63 -16.71
N GLU A 66 -21.48 -2.46 -16.60
CA GLU A 66 -20.81 -1.94 -15.40
C GLU A 66 -19.85 -0.77 -15.78
N PRO A 67 -20.36 0.46 -16.01
CA PRO A 67 -19.56 1.59 -16.50
C PRO A 67 -18.35 1.97 -15.63
N GLU A 68 -18.32 1.59 -14.35
CA GLU A 68 -17.14 1.76 -13.49
C GLU A 68 -15.92 0.97 -13.99
N GLN A 69 -16.13 -0.17 -14.64
CA GLN A 69 -15.07 -1.02 -15.21
C GLN A 69 -14.43 -0.35 -16.44
N PHE A 70 -15.21 0.42 -17.20
CA PHE A 70 -14.74 1.22 -18.33
C PHE A 70 -13.82 2.37 -17.89
N TYR A 71 -14.24 3.16 -16.89
CA TYR A 71 -13.39 4.23 -16.35
C TYR A 71 -12.12 3.68 -15.68
N TRP A 72 -12.20 2.53 -15.01
CA TRP A 72 -11.03 1.83 -14.45
C TRP A 72 -10.02 1.43 -15.54
N PHE A 73 -10.49 0.89 -16.67
CA PHE A 73 -9.61 0.53 -17.79
C PHE A 73 -9.01 1.77 -18.46
N ILE A 74 -9.76 2.87 -18.53
CA ILE A 74 -9.25 4.17 -18.96
C ILE A 74 -8.17 4.70 -18.02
N GLU A 75 -8.38 4.67 -16.70
CA GLU A 75 -7.43 5.16 -15.71
C GLU A 75 -6.11 4.36 -15.76
N HIS A 76 -6.21 3.03 -15.78
CA HIS A 76 -5.03 2.17 -15.59
C HIS A 76 -4.30 1.77 -16.87
N TYR A 77 -4.98 1.67 -18.02
CA TYR A 77 -4.38 1.22 -19.27
C TYR A 77 -4.36 2.30 -20.35
N LEU A 78 -5.52 2.90 -20.69
CA LEU A 78 -5.60 3.76 -21.88
C LEU A 78 -5.04 5.18 -21.69
N SER A 79 -5.10 5.75 -20.48
CA SER A 79 -4.57 7.09 -20.14
C SER A 79 -3.09 7.09 -19.75
N VAL A 80 -2.56 5.92 -19.37
CA VAL A 80 -1.15 5.68 -19.08
C VAL A 80 -0.40 5.39 -20.39
N PRO A 81 0.87 5.81 -20.57
CA PRO A 81 1.62 5.43 -21.76
C PRO A 81 2.09 3.98 -21.67
N PHE A 82 1.82 3.19 -22.72
CA PHE A 82 1.98 1.74 -22.71
C PHE A 82 3.37 1.26 -22.28
N ARG A 83 3.38 0.28 -21.37
CA ARG A 83 4.57 -0.43 -20.86
C ARG A 83 4.29 -1.92 -20.89
N VAL A 84 5.24 -2.71 -21.38
CA VAL A 84 5.16 -4.18 -21.43
C VAL A 84 5.27 -4.76 -20.00
N PRO A 85 4.33 -5.64 -19.57
CA PRO A 85 4.45 -6.44 -18.34
C PRO A 85 5.79 -7.17 -18.28
N ASN A 86 6.38 -7.30 -17.08
CA ASN A 86 7.77 -7.77 -16.96
C ASN A 86 7.98 -9.18 -17.57
N HIS A 87 7.04 -10.10 -17.34
CA HIS A 87 7.08 -11.48 -17.83
C HIS A 87 6.80 -11.62 -19.35
N LEU A 88 6.26 -10.59 -20.00
CA LEU A 88 6.02 -10.58 -21.46
C LEU A 88 7.19 -9.99 -22.26
N LYS A 89 8.20 -9.39 -21.61
CA LYS A 89 9.33 -8.75 -22.31
C LYS A 89 10.22 -9.72 -23.10
N TYR A 90 10.18 -11.01 -22.74
CA TYR A 90 11.04 -12.05 -23.29
C TYR A 90 10.27 -13.17 -24.00
N LYS A 91 8.94 -13.03 -24.16
CA LYS A 91 8.09 -13.98 -24.90
C LYS A 91 7.84 -13.41 -26.31
N ASP A 92 8.40 -14.03 -27.35
CA ASP A 92 8.33 -13.58 -28.75
C ASP A 92 6.91 -13.60 -29.39
N VAL A 93 5.89 -13.99 -28.64
CA VAL A 93 4.50 -14.15 -29.10
C VAL A 93 3.88 -12.82 -29.58
N HIS A 94 4.31 -11.68 -29.05
CA HIS A 94 3.71 -10.37 -29.34
C HIS A 94 4.74 -9.24 -29.53
N ASN A 95 4.76 -8.63 -30.72
CA ASN A 95 5.64 -7.50 -31.00
C ASN A 95 5.05 -6.16 -30.50
N PHE A 96 5.35 -5.83 -29.24
CA PHE A 96 4.88 -4.61 -28.58
C PHE A 96 5.60 -3.31 -28.99
N THR A 97 6.66 -3.37 -29.81
CA THR A 97 7.53 -2.20 -30.09
C THR A 97 6.76 -0.98 -30.61
N SER A 98 5.77 -1.21 -31.48
CA SER A 98 4.93 -0.15 -32.06
C SER A 98 4.00 0.58 -31.07
N CYS A 99 3.82 0.02 -29.87
CA CYS A 99 2.92 0.51 -28.83
C CYS A 99 3.66 1.25 -27.70
N LEU A 100 4.94 0.97 -27.47
CA LEU A 100 5.76 1.51 -26.37
C LEU A 100 5.65 3.03 -26.20
N ASN A 101 5.47 3.48 -24.95
CA ASN A 101 5.45 4.89 -24.54
C ASN A 101 4.32 5.74 -25.16
N ARG A 102 3.29 5.13 -25.75
CA ARG A 102 2.11 5.81 -26.31
C ARG A 102 0.90 5.63 -25.40
N SER A 103 0.15 6.70 -25.13
CA SER A 103 -1.15 6.62 -24.42
C SER A 103 -2.28 6.75 -25.42
N TRP A 104 -3.24 5.83 -25.34
CA TRP A 104 -4.36 5.73 -26.27
C TRP A 104 -5.27 6.95 -26.21
N VAL A 105 -5.75 7.33 -25.02
CA VAL A 105 -6.62 8.52 -24.81
C VAL A 105 -5.95 9.79 -25.34
N SER A 106 -4.63 9.93 -25.10
CA SER A 106 -3.88 11.11 -25.54
C SER A 106 -3.59 11.19 -27.05
N GLU A 107 -3.76 10.09 -27.79
CA GLU A 107 -3.73 10.08 -29.26
C GLU A 107 -5.14 10.13 -29.85
N PHE A 108 -6.14 9.60 -29.16
CA PHE A 108 -7.55 9.64 -29.54
C PHE A 108 -8.09 11.09 -29.51
N LEU A 109 -8.01 11.78 -28.36
CA LEU A 109 -8.45 13.19 -28.18
C LEU A 109 -7.60 14.24 -28.94
N LYS A 110 -6.61 13.80 -29.73
CA LYS A 110 -5.85 14.67 -30.66
C LYS A 110 -6.21 14.45 -32.13
N LYS A 111 -6.96 13.39 -32.42
CA LYS A 111 -7.38 13.03 -33.77
C LYS A 111 -8.89 13.17 -33.92
N TYR A 112 -9.64 12.79 -32.89
CA TYR A 112 -11.10 12.83 -32.90
C TYR A 112 -11.62 13.92 -31.96
N ASP A 113 -12.76 14.51 -32.31
CA ASP A 113 -13.60 15.27 -31.37
C ASP A 113 -14.03 14.36 -30.21
N ASP A 114 -14.27 14.94 -29.03
CA ASP A 114 -14.67 14.16 -27.85
C ASP A 114 -16.08 13.55 -28.07
N PRO A 115 -16.21 12.22 -28.17
CA PRO A 115 -17.45 11.58 -28.56
C PRO A 115 -18.46 11.53 -27.41
N ASP A 116 -19.71 11.17 -27.74
CA ASP A 116 -20.58 10.61 -26.72
C ASP A 116 -19.92 9.36 -26.10
N ILE A 117 -19.92 9.32 -24.77
CA ILE A 117 -19.25 8.30 -23.98
C ILE A 117 -19.88 6.92 -24.20
N THR A 118 -21.19 6.85 -24.45
CA THR A 118 -21.89 5.57 -24.70
C THR A 118 -21.46 4.92 -26.02
N ALA A 119 -21.24 5.73 -27.06
CA ALA A 119 -20.70 5.26 -28.34
C ALA A 119 -19.26 4.76 -28.20
N LEU A 120 -18.45 5.43 -27.38
CA LEU A 120 -17.08 4.99 -27.09
C LEU A 120 -17.05 3.69 -26.27
N MET A 121 -17.88 3.56 -25.23
CA MET A 121 -18.04 2.33 -24.44
C MET A 121 -18.40 1.14 -25.34
N THR A 122 -19.39 1.32 -26.22
CA THR A 122 -19.84 0.31 -27.20
C THR A 122 -18.72 -0.10 -28.16
N PHE A 123 -17.89 0.86 -28.62
CA PHE A 123 -16.75 0.56 -29.48
C PHE A 123 -15.66 -0.25 -28.75
N LEU A 124 -15.31 0.12 -27.52
CA LEU A 124 -14.29 -0.61 -26.75
C LEU A 124 -14.76 -2.02 -26.36
N ASP A 125 -16.02 -2.17 -25.96
CA ASP A 125 -16.62 -3.47 -25.64
C ASP A 125 -16.59 -4.41 -26.85
N LYS A 126 -16.94 -3.90 -28.05
CA LYS A 126 -16.87 -4.65 -29.30
C LYS A 126 -15.46 -5.14 -29.64
N GLU A 127 -14.44 -4.30 -29.52
CA GLU A 127 -13.05 -4.71 -29.76
C GLU A 127 -12.54 -5.69 -28.69
N GLN A 128 -12.98 -5.55 -27.43
CA GLN A 128 -12.67 -6.51 -26.36
C GLN A 128 -13.33 -7.87 -26.59
N ARG A 129 -14.62 -7.91 -26.95
CA ARG A 129 -15.32 -9.16 -27.30
C ARG A 129 -14.69 -9.85 -28.50
N ALA A 130 -14.27 -9.10 -29.52
CA ALA A 130 -13.54 -9.65 -30.66
C ALA A 130 -12.20 -10.31 -30.25
N TYR A 131 -11.46 -9.72 -29.30
CA TYR A 131 -10.27 -10.36 -28.74
C TYR A 131 -10.62 -11.59 -27.88
N PHE A 132 -11.67 -11.50 -27.05
CA PHE A 132 -12.11 -12.58 -26.17
C PHE A 132 -12.51 -13.83 -26.96
N SER A 133 -13.37 -13.69 -27.98
CA SER A 133 -13.76 -14.79 -28.85
C SER A 133 -12.58 -15.38 -29.64
N TYR A 134 -11.58 -14.57 -29.99
CA TYR A 134 -10.35 -15.05 -30.63
C TYR A 134 -9.45 -15.85 -29.66
N ALA A 135 -9.36 -15.45 -28.40
CA ALA A 135 -8.50 -16.08 -27.40
C ALA A 135 -9.12 -17.33 -26.73
N PHE A 136 -10.45 -17.37 -26.56
CA PHE A 136 -11.14 -18.37 -25.75
C PHE A 136 -12.22 -19.17 -26.49
N GLU A 137 -12.44 -18.90 -27.77
CA GLU A 137 -13.38 -19.56 -28.71
C GLU A 137 -14.84 -19.72 -28.26
N LYS A 138 -15.10 -20.60 -27.28
CA LYS A 138 -16.44 -21.09 -26.89
C LYS A 138 -16.94 -20.59 -25.54
N LEU A 139 -16.10 -19.88 -24.78
CA LEU A 139 -16.55 -19.25 -23.53
C LEU A 139 -17.38 -18.00 -23.85
N GLU A 140 -18.43 -17.77 -23.05
CA GLU A 140 -19.13 -16.50 -23.07
C GLU A 140 -18.40 -15.47 -22.18
N PRO A 141 -18.30 -14.21 -22.60
CA PRO A 141 -17.68 -13.15 -21.80
C PRO A 141 -18.58 -12.76 -20.62
N VAL A 142 -18.13 -13.04 -19.40
CA VAL A 142 -18.80 -12.66 -18.16
C VAL A 142 -18.08 -11.48 -17.53
N GLY A 143 -18.80 -10.39 -17.24
CA GLY A 143 -18.24 -9.22 -16.56
C GLY A 143 -17.77 -9.53 -15.14
N LYS A 144 -16.87 -8.71 -14.58
CA LYS A 144 -16.44 -8.91 -13.19
C LYS A 144 -17.55 -8.62 -12.18
N TYR A 145 -17.54 -9.36 -11.08
CA TYR A 145 -18.50 -9.28 -9.99
C TYR A 145 -18.11 -8.24 -8.93
N THR A 146 -19.10 -7.73 -8.20
CA THR A 146 -18.92 -7.14 -6.87
C THR A 146 -19.16 -8.22 -5.83
N SER A 147 -18.27 -8.32 -4.83
CA SER A 147 -18.32 -9.36 -3.81
C SER A 147 -18.70 -8.82 -2.44
N PHE A 148 -19.71 -9.43 -1.82
CA PHE A 148 -20.17 -9.13 -0.47
C PHE A 148 -19.84 -10.33 0.44
N PRO A 149 -18.82 -10.22 1.31
CA PRO A 149 -18.45 -11.27 2.24
C PRO A 149 -19.48 -11.34 3.38
N MET A 150 -19.98 -12.54 3.66
CA MET A 150 -20.94 -12.84 4.71
C MET A 150 -20.50 -14.10 5.45
N LYS A 151 -20.56 -14.10 6.77
CA LYS A 151 -20.14 -15.27 7.60
C LYS A 151 -21.29 -15.86 8.41
N GLU A 152 -22.14 -14.99 8.94
CA GLU A 152 -23.03 -15.27 10.06
C GLU A 152 -24.50 -14.99 9.72
N PHE A 153 -25.37 -15.85 10.24
CA PHE A 153 -26.79 -15.62 10.43
C PHE A 153 -27.07 -15.59 11.94
N HIS A 154 -27.57 -14.47 12.47
CA HIS A 154 -27.54 -14.16 13.90
C HIS A 154 -26.12 -14.35 14.48
N LYS A 155 -25.85 -15.42 15.24
CA LYS A 155 -24.49 -15.83 15.67
C LYS A 155 -24.09 -17.24 15.18
N TYR A 156 -24.86 -17.83 14.27
CA TYR A 156 -24.59 -19.12 13.66
C TYR A 156 -23.85 -18.94 12.34
N CYS A 157 -22.89 -19.81 12.02
CA CYS A 157 -22.17 -19.73 10.75
C CYS A 157 -23.05 -20.18 9.57
N ILE A 158 -23.02 -19.45 8.45
CA ILE A 158 -23.71 -19.83 7.20
C ILE A 158 -23.05 -21.07 6.58
N LEU A 159 -21.73 -21.14 6.67
CA LEU A 159 -20.92 -22.29 6.29
C LEU A 159 -20.51 -23.08 7.55
N PRO A 160 -20.32 -24.41 7.48
CA PRO A 160 -19.85 -25.19 8.62
C PRO A 160 -18.57 -24.59 9.25
N PRO A 161 -18.49 -24.42 10.59
CA PRO A 161 -17.39 -23.72 11.22
C PRO A 161 -16.06 -24.48 11.15
N LEU A 162 -14.98 -23.70 11.15
CA LEU A 162 -13.63 -24.16 11.46
C LEU A 162 -13.39 -23.96 12.95
N ILE A 163 -13.13 -25.04 13.68
CA ILE A 163 -12.71 -24.99 15.07
C ILE A 163 -11.20 -24.82 15.09
N GLU A 164 -10.71 -23.73 15.67
CA GLU A 164 -9.29 -23.45 15.85
C GLU A 164 -8.92 -23.53 17.33
N THR A 165 -7.73 -24.04 17.64
CA THR A 165 -7.26 -24.20 19.02
C THR A 165 -5.81 -23.77 19.16
N ASN A 166 -5.40 -23.35 20.35
CA ASN A 166 -4.00 -23.09 20.69
C ASN A 166 -3.16 -24.38 20.88
N ILE A 167 -3.76 -25.57 20.73
CA ILE A 167 -3.10 -26.88 20.88
C ILE A 167 -2.16 -27.14 19.69
N LYS A 168 -0.86 -27.35 19.95
CA LYS A 168 0.12 -27.69 18.89
C LYS A 168 0.08 -29.18 18.53
N LYS A 169 -0.16 -29.51 17.26
CA LYS A 169 -0.17 -30.90 16.76
C LYS A 169 1.26 -31.46 16.76
N LYS A 170 1.49 -32.52 17.55
CA LYS A 170 2.82 -33.10 17.86
C LYS A 170 3.71 -33.38 16.64
N ASN A 171 3.11 -33.69 15.48
CA ASN A 171 3.85 -34.09 14.27
C ASN A 171 4.18 -32.94 13.31
N THR A 172 3.58 -31.75 13.47
CA THR A 172 3.72 -30.64 12.49
C THR A 172 4.06 -29.29 13.12
N GLY A 173 3.95 -29.14 14.44
CA GLY A 173 4.16 -27.88 15.15
C GLY A 173 3.09 -26.80 14.88
N LYS A 174 2.15 -27.06 13.95
CA LYS A 174 1.02 -26.19 13.67
C LYS A 174 -0.05 -26.34 14.75
N LEU A 175 -0.83 -25.28 14.94
CA LEU A 175 -2.06 -25.31 15.73
C LEU A 175 -3.05 -26.34 15.13
N LEU A 176 -3.75 -27.05 16.01
CA LEU A 176 -4.77 -28.03 15.66
C LEU A 176 -6.04 -27.28 15.27
N SER A 177 -6.50 -27.51 14.05
CA SER A 177 -7.77 -27.01 13.53
C SER A 177 -8.63 -28.14 12.98
N PHE A 178 -9.94 -28.05 13.20
CA PHE A 178 -10.92 -29.07 12.86
C PHE A 178 -12.12 -28.44 12.15
N GLN A 179 -12.21 -28.68 10.84
CA GLN A 179 -13.31 -28.21 10.01
C GLN A 179 -14.51 -29.14 10.16
N LEU A 180 -15.67 -28.64 10.63
CA LEU A 180 -16.91 -29.42 10.65
C LEU A 180 -17.40 -29.68 9.22
N ASN A 181 -17.97 -30.87 8.98
CA ASN A 181 -18.77 -31.16 7.78
C ASN A 181 -20.26 -30.81 8.01
N LYS A 182 -21.14 -31.02 7.02
CA LYS A 182 -22.57 -30.66 7.15
C LYS A 182 -23.29 -31.49 8.22
N ASP A 183 -23.04 -32.79 8.30
CA ASP A 183 -23.75 -33.68 9.23
C ASP A 183 -23.28 -33.45 10.68
N GLU A 184 -21.97 -33.30 10.88
CA GLU A 184 -21.36 -32.87 12.14
C GLU A 184 -21.89 -31.49 12.57
N TYR A 185 -22.01 -30.53 11.65
CA TYR A 185 -22.53 -29.21 11.96
C TYR A 185 -24.02 -29.22 12.32
N LYS A 186 -24.83 -30.12 11.73
CA LYS A 186 -26.23 -30.30 12.15
C LYS A 186 -26.34 -30.76 13.61
N ILE A 187 -25.48 -31.69 14.04
CA ILE A 187 -25.41 -32.16 15.44
C ILE A 187 -24.93 -31.02 16.36
N TYR A 188 -23.94 -30.24 15.92
CA TYR A 188 -23.43 -29.08 16.64
C TYR A 188 -24.52 -28.01 16.88
N LEU A 189 -25.32 -27.67 15.86
CA LEU A 189 -26.42 -26.69 15.94
C LEU A 189 -27.58 -27.14 16.83
N GLY A 190 -27.88 -28.45 16.87
CA GLY A 190 -28.90 -29.04 17.73
C GLY A 190 -28.50 -29.13 19.20
N SER A 191 -27.28 -28.72 19.57
CA SER A 191 -26.77 -28.79 20.93
C SER A 191 -27.10 -27.53 21.74
N VAL A 192 -27.37 -27.70 23.04
CA VAL A 192 -27.59 -26.63 24.01
C VAL A 192 -26.32 -26.44 24.87
N GLY A 193 -26.05 -25.21 25.31
CA GLY A 193 -24.88 -24.85 26.10
C GLY A 193 -23.74 -24.25 25.27
N THR A 194 -22.50 -24.40 25.72
CA THR A 194 -21.31 -23.75 25.13
C THR A 194 -20.84 -24.44 23.83
N PRO A 195 -19.99 -23.79 23.01
CA PRO A 195 -19.30 -24.45 21.89
C PRO A 195 -18.65 -25.79 22.27
N ILE A 196 -18.15 -25.90 23.50
CA ILE A 196 -17.51 -27.12 24.02
C ILE A 196 -18.53 -28.24 24.28
N SER A 197 -19.72 -27.94 24.83
CA SER A 197 -20.77 -28.97 24.97
C SER A 197 -21.29 -29.43 23.61
N ALA A 198 -21.39 -28.51 22.64
CA ALA A 198 -21.73 -28.83 21.27
C ALA A 198 -20.68 -29.74 20.59
N LEU A 199 -19.38 -29.49 20.78
CA LEU A 199 -18.31 -30.39 20.30
C LEU A 199 -18.33 -31.76 21.00
N LYS A 200 -18.62 -31.82 22.31
CA LYS A 200 -18.83 -33.10 23.02
C LYS A 200 -20.00 -33.90 22.40
N ASN A 201 -21.11 -33.25 22.08
CA ASN A 201 -22.25 -33.90 21.43
C ASN A 201 -21.92 -34.38 20.00
N VAL A 202 -21.14 -33.61 19.24
CA VAL A 202 -20.60 -34.04 17.93
C VAL A 202 -19.73 -35.28 18.09
N PHE A 203 -18.81 -35.31 19.06
CA PHE A 203 -17.94 -36.46 19.32
C PHE A 203 -18.72 -37.74 19.67
N LEU A 204 -19.75 -37.64 20.52
CA LEU A 204 -20.58 -38.78 20.92
C LEU A 204 -21.32 -39.42 19.73
N ASN A 205 -21.75 -38.61 18.76
CA ASN A 205 -22.49 -39.05 17.58
C ASN A 205 -21.60 -39.29 16.34
N MET A 206 -20.29 -39.08 16.44
CA MET A 206 -19.35 -39.30 15.33
C MET A 206 -18.97 -40.78 15.20
N PRO A 207 -18.91 -41.34 13.97
CA PRO A 207 -18.38 -42.68 13.73
C PRO A 207 -16.90 -42.78 14.12
N ASP A 208 -16.46 -43.95 14.55
CA ASP A 208 -15.08 -44.18 14.99
C ASP A 208 -14.09 -44.07 13.81
N GLY A 209 -13.02 -43.30 13.99
CA GLY A 209 -12.01 -43.03 12.97
C GLY A 209 -11.13 -41.82 13.32
N GLU A 210 -10.19 -41.48 12.43
CA GLU A 210 -9.17 -40.45 12.67
C GLU A 210 -9.74 -39.07 13.04
N ARG A 211 -10.88 -38.67 12.44
CA ARG A 211 -11.57 -37.41 12.77
C ARG A 211 -12.06 -37.36 14.22
N LYS A 212 -12.49 -38.51 14.76
CA LYS A 212 -13.02 -38.63 16.12
C LYS A 212 -11.89 -38.52 17.15
N GLU A 213 -10.71 -39.07 16.85
CA GLU A 213 -9.51 -38.88 17.68
C GLU A 213 -8.97 -37.44 17.61
N ASP A 214 -8.96 -36.80 16.43
CA ASP A 214 -8.59 -35.37 16.32
C ASP A 214 -9.55 -34.47 17.16
N LEU A 215 -10.85 -34.76 17.15
CA LEU A 215 -11.84 -34.04 17.97
C LEU A 215 -11.73 -34.37 19.47
N LYS A 216 -11.39 -35.62 19.82
CA LYS A 216 -11.12 -36.04 21.20
C LYS A 216 -9.95 -35.28 21.81
N VAL A 217 -8.88 -35.06 21.05
CA VAL A 217 -7.74 -34.24 21.50
C VAL A 217 -8.16 -32.80 21.82
N ILE A 218 -9.12 -32.23 21.07
CA ILE A 218 -9.68 -30.89 21.37
C ILE A 218 -10.51 -30.92 22.66
N ILE A 219 -11.31 -31.97 22.88
CA ILE A 219 -12.16 -32.13 24.06
C ILE A 219 -11.32 -32.41 25.31
N ASP A 220 -10.39 -33.35 25.28
CA ASP A 220 -9.69 -33.81 26.49
C ASP A 220 -8.69 -32.78 27.07
N ASN A 221 -8.36 -31.70 26.34
CA ASN A 221 -7.40 -30.67 26.75
C ASN A 221 -8.07 -29.34 27.19
N GLN A 222 -9.23 -29.40 27.85
CA GLN A 222 -10.07 -28.24 28.20
C GLN A 222 -9.46 -27.25 29.21
N ASP A 223 -8.72 -27.72 30.22
CA ASP A 223 -8.42 -26.95 31.45
C ASP A 223 -7.38 -25.83 31.32
N GLY A 224 -7.04 -25.40 30.09
CA GLY A 224 -6.11 -24.30 29.83
C GLY A 224 -5.97 -23.88 28.37
N ASN A 225 -6.89 -24.29 27.48
CA ASN A 225 -6.78 -24.06 26.05
C ASN A 225 -8.01 -23.35 25.48
N SER A 226 -7.78 -22.27 24.75
CA SER A 226 -8.82 -21.51 24.07
C SER A 226 -9.27 -22.22 22.79
N ILE A 227 -10.58 -22.47 22.69
CA ILE A 227 -11.25 -23.00 21.51
C ILE A 227 -11.97 -21.84 20.83
N PHE A 228 -11.55 -21.53 19.59
CA PHE A 228 -12.12 -20.48 18.77
C PHE A 228 -13.00 -21.08 17.67
N VAL A 229 -14.22 -20.56 17.51
CA VAL A 229 -15.13 -20.97 16.43
C VAL A 229 -15.05 -19.93 15.32
N ASN A 230 -14.38 -20.27 14.22
CA ASN A 230 -14.18 -19.38 13.08
C ASN A 230 -15.18 -19.73 11.96
N CYS A 231 -16.12 -18.83 11.66
CA CYS A 231 -17.06 -19.01 10.56
C CYS A 231 -16.39 -18.74 9.19
N PRO A 232 -16.37 -19.71 8.25
CA PRO A 232 -15.86 -19.47 6.90
C PRO A 232 -16.72 -18.43 6.15
N VAL A 233 -16.08 -17.70 5.24
CA VAL A 233 -16.71 -16.60 4.49
C VAL A 233 -17.41 -17.12 3.25
N TYR A 234 -18.71 -16.86 3.13
CA TYR A 234 -19.45 -16.96 1.88
C TYR A 234 -19.37 -15.62 1.14
N ASN A 235 -18.90 -15.64 -0.11
CA ASN A 235 -18.76 -14.44 -0.94
C ASN A 235 -19.94 -14.34 -1.92
N LEU A 236 -20.92 -13.49 -1.61
CA LEU A 236 -22.06 -13.24 -2.48
C LEU A 236 -21.63 -12.33 -3.65
N ASN A 237 -21.52 -12.91 -4.84
CA ASN A 237 -21.00 -12.25 -6.04
C ASN A 237 -22.13 -11.79 -6.95
N ILE A 238 -22.25 -10.48 -7.21
CA ILE A 238 -23.32 -9.88 -8.02
C ILE A 238 -22.79 -8.93 -9.10
N HIS A 239 -23.53 -8.77 -10.20
CA HIS A 239 -23.31 -7.67 -11.15
C HIS A 239 -24.01 -6.43 -10.63
N TYR A 240 -23.25 -5.55 -10.00
CA TYR A 240 -23.79 -4.54 -9.10
C TYR A 240 -24.68 -3.50 -9.78
N LYS A 241 -24.25 -2.87 -10.87
CA LYS A 241 -25.11 -1.89 -11.57
C LYS A 241 -26.28 -2.57 -12.28
N LYS A 242 -26.11 -3.81 -12.74
CA LYS A 242 -27.16 -4.61 -13.39
C LYS A 242 -28.29 -5.02 -12.42
N GLU A 243 -27.95 -5.48 -11.22
CA GLU A 243 -28.91 -5.97 -10.22
C GLU A 243 -29.40 -4.83 -9.29
N CYS A 244 -28.51 -3.94 -8.83
CA CYS A 244 -28.84 -2.84 -7.91
C CYS A 244 -29.17 -1.51 -8.60
N GLY A 245 -29.10 -1.42 -9.93
CA GLY A 245 -29.18 -0.14 -10.65
C GLY A 245 -30.46 0.67 -10.43
N SER A 246 -31.54 0.03 -9.98
CA SER A 246 -32.84 0.61 -9.65
C SER A 246 -33.11 0.80 -8.15
N GLN A 247 -32.27 0.25 -7.27
CA GLN A 247 -32.41 0.30 -5.81
C GLN A 247 -31.15 0.92 -5.20
N PRO A 248 -31.13 2.23 -4.86
CA PRO A 248 -29.92 2.91 -4.43
C PRO A 248 -29.47 2.51 -3.01
N ASN A 249 -30.33 1.83 -2.23
CA ASN A 249 -29.95 1.25 -0.94
C ASN A 249 -29.36 -0.15 -1.14
N ILE A 250 -28.08 -0.30 -0.77
CA ILE A 250 -27.29 -1.53 -0.95
C ILE A 250 -27.95 -2.73 -0.24
N LEU A 251 -28.38 -2.55 1.01
CA LEU A 251 -28.97 -3.61 1.81
C LEU A 251 -30.26 -4.13 1.16
N LYS A 252 -31.13 -3.20 0.72
CA LYS A 252 -32.38 -3.55 0.01
C LYS A 252 -32.12 -4.24 -1.34
N CYS A 253 -31.08 -3.83 -2.08
CA CYS A 253 -30.69 -4.56 -3.29
C CYS A 253 -30.29 -6.01 -2.96
N LEU A 254 -29.47 -6.22 -1.93
CA LEU A 254 -29.03 -7.55 -1.54
C LEU A 254 -30.20 -8.43 -1.09
N ASP A 255 -31.17 -7.88 -0.34
CA ASP A 255 -32.43 -8.57 -0.03
C ASP A 255 -33.16 -9.02 -1.32
N THR A 256 -33.37 -8.10 -2.28
CA THR A 256 -34.01 -8.38 -3.58
C THR A 256 -33.25 -9.45 -4.38
N TYR A 257 -31.92 -9.38 -4.42
CA TYR A 257 -31.09 -10.34 -5.13
C TYR A 257 -31.20 -11.75 -4.51
N ILE A 258 -31.12 -11.86 -3.17
CA ILE A 258 -31.24 -13.13 -2.47
C ILE A 258 -32.60 -13.78 -2.74
N ARG A 259 -33.72 -13.03 -2.61
CA ARG A 259 -35.07 -13.53 -2.94
C ARG A 259 -35.15 -14.08 -4.36
N ASN A 260 -34.74 -13.27 -5.34
CA ASN A 260 -34.77 -13.62 -6.76
C ASN A 260 -33.91 -14.85 -7.08
N SER A 261 -32.80 -15.02 -6.36
CA SER A 261 -31.91 -16.18 -6.51
C SER A 261 -32.53 -17.44 -5.92
N CYS A 262 -33.12 -17.37 -4.72
CA CYS A 262 -33.75 -18.52 -4.07
C CYS A 262 -35.05 -18.98 -4.75
N MET A 263 -35.79 -18.08 -5.39
CA MET A 263 -36.99 -18.42 -6.15
C MET A 263 -36.70 -19.06 -7.52
N LYS A 264 -35.51 -18.81 -8.10
CA LYS A 264 -35.09 -19.40 -9.38
C LYS A 264 -34.55 -20.82 -9.21
N LYS A 265 -35.44 -21.81 -9.23
CA LYS A 265 -35.05 -23.23 -9.34
C LYS A 265 -34.30 -23.50 -10.66
N GLY A 266 -32.97 -23.61 -10.60
CA GLY A 266 -32.17 -24.17 -11.70
C GLY A 266 -30.95 -23.35 -12.19
N TYR A 267 -30.17 -22.71 -11.32
CA TYR A 267 -28.84 -22.19 -11.70
C TYR A 267 -27.74 -23.26 -11.54
N SER A 268 -26.63 -23.12 -12.28
CA SER A 268 -25.73 -24.22 -12.63
C SER A 268 -24.65 -24.59 -11.58
N ALA A 269 -24.87 -25.74 -10.94
CA ALA A 269 -23.96 -26.90 -10.81
C ALA A 269 -22.52 -26.82 -10.23
N GLU A 270 -21.86 -25.66 -10.05
CA GLU A 270 -20.44 -25.64 -9.61
C GLU A 270 -20.17 -25.15 -8.18
N SER A 271 -21.18 -24.62 -7.48
CA SER A 271 -21.14 -24.46 -6.01
C SER A 271 -22.56 -24.43 -5.44
N ALA A 272 -22.72 -24.91 -4.20
CA ALA A 272 -24.01 -24.84 -3.50
C ALA A 272 -24.43 -23.38 -3.32
N SER A 273 -25.67 -23.05 -3.68
CA SER A 273 -26.17 -21.68 -3.59
C SER A 273 -26.31 -21.24 -2.12
N LEU A 274 -26.23 -19.91 -1.87
CA LEU A 274 -26.52 -19.34 -0.55
C LEU A 274 -27.85 -19.86 0.02
N CYS A 275 -28.84 -20.03 -0.85
CA CYS A 275 -30.17 -20.54 -0.53
C CYS A 275 -30.15 -21.98 0.00
N GLU A 276 -29.30 -22.86 -0.54
CA GLU A 276 -29.11 -24.23 -0.01
C GLU A 276 -28.43 -24.22 1.35
N HIS A 277 -27.45 -23.32 1.55
CA HIS A 277 -26.78 -23.16 2.85
C HIS A 277 -27.73 -22.63 3.92
N LEU A 278 -28.56 -21.65 3.58
CA LEU A 278 -29.58 -21.10 4.48
C LEU A 278 -30.72 -22.09 4.76
N ALA A 279 -31.21 -22.82 3.76
CA ALA A 279 -32.22 -23.85 3.97
C ALA A 279 -31.71 -24.94 4.92
N PHE A 280 -30.51 -25.46 4.69
CA PHE A 280 -29.86 -26.40 5.61
C PHE A 280 -29.73 -25.85 7.03
N LEU A 281 -29.36 -24.56 7.17
CA LEU A 281 -29.17 -23.91 8.47
C LEU A 281 -30.50 -23.79 9.23
N PHE A 282 -31.59 -23.38 8.57
CA PHE A 282 -32.90 -23.23 9.20
C PHE A 282 -33.52 -24.59 9.55
N ASP A 283 -33.42 -25.58 8.66
CA ASP A 283 -33.82 -26.98 8.91
C ASP A 283 -33.02 -27.67 10.03
N ALA A 284 -31.89 -27.08 10.45
CA ALA A 284 -31.06 -27.54 11.56
C ALA A 284 -31.26 -26.74 12.87
N LEU A 285 -31.92 -25.58 12.81
CA LEU A 285 -32.11 -24.68 13.95
C LEU A 285 -33.54 -24.77 14.54
N SER A 286 -34.56 -24.36 13.78
CA SER A 286 -35.97 -24.44 14.18
C SER A 286 -36.91 -24.16 13.00
N ASP A 287 -38.11 -24.74 13.06
CA ASP A 287 -39.17 -24.52 12.06
C ASP A 287 -39.60 -23.04 11.95
N GLU A 288 -39.42 -22.26 13.02
CA GLU A 288 -39.73 -20.83 13.03
C GLU A 288 -38.82 -20.03 12.09
N TYR A 289 -37.52 -20.35 12.05
CA TYR A 289 -36.60 -19.71 11.10
C TYR A 289 -36.95 -20.08 9.65
N SER A 290 -37.34 -21.33 9.39
CA SER A 290 -37.81 -21.75 8.07
C SER A 290 -39.11 -21.03 7.67
N HIS A 291 -40.04 -20.80 8.60
CA HIS A 291 -41.26 -20.01 8.36
C HIS A 291 -40.95 -18.53 8.09
N ASN A 292 -40.08 -17.91 8.91
CA ASN A 292 -39.65 -16.52 8.74
C ASN A 292 -38.91 -16.31 7.41
N PHE A 293 -38.12 -17.29 6.97
CA PHE A 293 -37.49 -17.25 5.65
C PHE A 293 -38.50 -17.36 4.51
N ALA A 294 -39.47 -18.27 4.57
CA ALA A 294 -40.55 -18.35 3.59
C ALA A 294 -41.39 -17.06 3.51
N LYS A 295 -41.60 -16.39 4.65
CA LYS A 295 -42.25 -15.08 4.73
C LYS A 295 -41.38 -13.96 4.13
N PHE A 296 -40.07 -13.98 4.34
CA PHE A 296 -39.13 -13.07 3.68
C PHE A 296 -39.18 -13.24 2.16
N LEU A 297 -39.13 -14.47 1.64
CA LEU A 297 -39.19 -14.75 0.19
C LEU A 297 -40.49 -14.28 -0.49
N SER A 298 -41.56 -14.01 0.27
CA SER A 298 -42.88 -13.63 -0.25
C SER A 298 -43.32 -12.19 0.03
N ASN A 299 -42.64 -11.44 0.90
CA ASN A 299 -43.00 -10.06 1.26
C ASN A 299 -41.81 -9.09 1.11
N ASP A 300 -41.88 -8.16 0.14
CA ASP A 300 -40.80 -7.23 -0.26
C ASP A 300 -40.40 -6.15 0.76
N ASP A 301 -41.16 -5.98 1.84
CA ASP A 301 -40.85 -5.02 2.91
C ASP A 301 -39.98 -5.62 4.05
N LEU A 302 -39.73 -6.93 4.03
CA LEU A 302 -38.89 -7.58 5.04
C LEU A 302 -37.40 -7.50 4.70
N HIS A 303 -36.61 -6.97 5.64
CA HIS A 303 -35.16 -6.86 5.53
C HIS A 303 -34.45 -8.01 6.26
N PHE A 304 -33.58 -8.73 5.55
CA PHE A 304 -32.83 -9.90 6.04
C PHE A 304 -31.33 -9.63 6.10
N VAL A 305 -30.79 -8.83 5.18
CA VAL A 305 -29.40 -8.37 5.21
C VAL A 305 -29.25 -7.18 6.18
N LYS A 306 -28.35 -7.31 7.15
CA LYS A 306 -28.13 -6.31 8.21
C LYS A 306 -26.66 -5.89 8.28
N PRO A 307 -26.38 -4.61 8.60
CA PRO A 307 -25.02 -4.15 8.87
C PRO A 307 -24.59 -4.61 10.26
N GLN A 308 -23.44 -5.30 10.38
CA GLN A 308 -22.87 -5.71 11.67
C GLN A 308 -22.04 -4.59 12.32
N SER A 309 -21.71 -3.55 11.56
CA SER A 309 -20.84 -2.45 11.98
C SER A 309 -21.33 -1.09 11.49
N VAL A 310 -20.80 -0.02 12.09
CA VAL A 310 -20.98 1.36 11.60
C VAL A 310 -20.25 1.50 10.26
N TRP A 311 -21.01 1.59 9.17
CA TRP A 311 -20.42 1.71 7.84
C TRP A 311 -19.74 3.07 7.62
N GLY A 312 -18.54 3.04 7.04
CA GLY A 312 -17.72 4.21 6.73
C GLY A 312 -17.03 4.13 5.37
N ILE A 313 -16.13 5.09 5.12
CA ILE A 313 -15.42 5.23 3.84
C ILE A 313 -13.99 4.67 3.96
N PRO A 314 -13.47 3.93 2.96
CA PRO A 314 -14.12 3.55 1.70
C PRO A 314 -15.16 2.44 1.86
N LEU A 315 -16.26 2.53 1.11
CA LEU A 315 -17.29 1.48 1.06
C LEU A 315 -16.74 0.16 0.51
N PHE A 316 -16.05 0.24 -0.63
CA PHE A 316 -15.51 -0.90 -1.34
C PHE A 316 -14.00 -0.80 -1.53
N ASN A 317 -13.32 -1.95 -1.50
CA ASN A 317 -11.96 -2.15 -1.97
C ASN A 317 -12.01 -2.59 -3.43
N THR A 318 -11.74 -1.65 -4.35
CA THR A 318 -11.64 -1.93 -5.80
C THR A 318 -10.28 -2.53 -6.16
N TYR A 319 -10.31 -3.58 -6.98
CA TYR A 319 -9.15 -4.22 -7.59
C TYR A 319 -8.26 -3.20 -8.32
N LYS A 320 -6.94 -3.36 -8.23
CA LYS A 320 -5.95 -2.59 -8.98
C LYS A 320 -4.99 -3.53 -9.72
N PRO A 321 -4.40 -3.10 -10.84
CA PRO A 321 -3.48 -3.93 -11.62
C PRO A 321 -2.15 -4.28 -10.91
N LYS A 322 -1.96 -3.92 -9.63
CA LYS A 322 -0.77 -4.31 -8.84
C LYS A 322 -1.08 -5.34 -7.77
N ASP A 323 -2.35 -5.60 -7.51
CA ASP A 323 -2.76 -6.46 -6.38
C ASP A 323 -2.37 -7.92 -6.65
N TYR A 324 -2.14 -8.31 -7.91
CA TYR A 324 -1.58 -9.62 -8.27
C TYR A 324 -0.14 -9.85 -7.78
N GLU A 325 0.63 -8.78 -7.51
CA GLU A 325 2.02 -8.88 -7.01
C GLU A 325 2.06 -9.08 -5.49
N ASP A 326 0.94 -8.91 -4.79
CA ASP A 326 0.85 -8.95 -3.32
C ASP A 326 0.01 -10.15 -2.88
N ALA A 327 0.68 -11.21 -2.44
CA ALA A 327 0.04 -12.46 -2.02
C ALA A 327 -0.96 -12.30 -0.85
N LYS A 328 -0.95 -11.17 -0.13
CA LYS A 328 -1.93 -10.85 0.90
C LYS A 328 -3.22 -10.23 0.34
N MET A 329 -3.16 -9.54 -0.80
CA MET A 329 -4.29 -8.87 -1.45
C MET A 329 -4.99 -9.80 -2.45
N ASN A 330 -5.44 -10.95 -1.97
CA ASN A 330 -5.90 -12.06 -2.83
C ASN A 330 -7.34 -11.87 -3.35
N ILE A 331 -7.60 -10.72 -4.01
CA ILE A 331 -8.87 -10.47 -4.72
C ILE A 331 -8.95 -11.43 -5.93
N PRO A 332 -9.99 -12.28 -6.04
CA PRO A 332 -10.15 -13.18 -7.17
C PRO A 332 -10.23 -12.42 -8.51
N ILE A 333 -9.69 -13.00 -9.59
CA ILE A 333 -9.59 -12.31 -10.90
C ILE A 333 -10.96 -11.86 -11.41
N ASN A 334 -11.99 -12.67 -11.20
CA ASN A 334 -13.38 -12.42 -11.59
C ASN A 334 -14.09 -11.37 -10.70
N VAL A 335 -13.45 -10.83 -9.66
CA VAL A 335 -14.01 -9.81 -8.78
C VAL A 335 -13.40 -8.44 -9.08
N PHE A 336 -14.25 -7.42 -9.23
CA PHE A 336 -13.87 -6.04 -9.48
C PHE A 336 -13.73 -5.23 -8.19
N LYS A 337 -14.65 -5.40 -7.24
CA LYS A 337 -14.63 -4.73 -5.94
C LYS A 337 -15.23 -5.62 -4.86
N VAL A 338 -14.67 -5.56 -3.65
CA VAL A 338 -15.15 -6.27 -2.45
C VAL A 338 -15.62 -5.23 -1.44
N LEU A 339 -16.68 -5.50 -0.68
CA LEU A 339 -17.04 -4.65 0.46
C LEU A 339 -15.84 -4.54 1.43
N ASN A 340 -15.53 -3.34 1.91
CA ASN A 340 -14.38 -3.14 2.80
C ASN A 340 -14.59 -3.85 4.14
N ASN A 341 -13.55 -4.49 4.69
CA ASN A 341 -13.62 -5.31 5.92
C ASN A 341 -14.18 -4.58 7.16
N LYS A 342 -14.13 -3.23 7.19
CA LYS A 342 -14.78 -2.40 8.23
C LYS A 342 -16.29 -2.44 8.17
N ASN A 343 -16.83 -2.56 6.96
CA ASN A 343 -18.26 -2.50 6.64
C ASN A 343 -18.79 -3.93 6.62
N ARG A 344 -19.10 -4.47 7.79
CA ARG A 344 -19.48 -5.89 7.95
C ARG A 344 -20.96 -6.08 7.67
N LEU A 345 -21.28 -7.29 7.18
CA LEU A 345 -22.64 -7.75 6.88
C LEU A 345 -22.90 -9.10 7.53
N PHE A 346 -24.11 -9.25 8.04
CA PHE A 346 -24.63 -10.50 8.55
C PHE A 346 -26.12 -10.63 8.17
N LEU A 347 -26.70 -11.80 8.41
CA LEU A 347 -28.09 -12.09 8.10
C LEU A 347 -28.90 -12.19 9.40
N SER A 348 -30.06 -11.55 9.48
CA SER A 348 -30.91 -11.58 10.68
C SER A 348 -32.33 -11.12 10.36
N PHE A 349 -33.32 -11.78 10.99
CA PHE A 349 -34.73 -11.39 10.86
C PHE A 349 -35.15 -10.27 11.82
N PHE A 350 -34.45 -10.12 12.95
CA PHE A 350 -34.94 -9.34 14.09
C PHE A 350 -34.22 -7.99 14.31
N ASP A 351 -33.00 -7.84 13.81
CA ASP A 351 -32.22 -6.62 14.06
C ASP A 351 -32.73 -5.41 13.26
N GLN A 352 -32.57 -4.24 13.88
CA GLN A 352 -32.85 -2.96 13.24
C GLN A 352 -31.67 -2.51 12.36
N ILE A 353 -31.98 -1.78 11.30
CA ILE A 353 -30.95 -1.12 10.48
C ILE A 353 -30.79 0.30 11.04
N PRO A 354 -29.63 0.69 11.60
CA PRO A 354 -29.40 2.05 12.08
C PRO A 354 -29.45 3.06 10.91
N ARG A 355 -29.55 4.35 11.19
CA ARG A 355 -29.52 5.37 10.14
C ARG A 355 -28.07 5.68 9.74
N SER A 356 -27.68 5.37 8.51
CA SER A 356 -26.41 5.81 7.92
C SER A 356 -26.61 6.33 6.49
N PRO A 357 -25.97 7.45 6.11
CA PRO A 357 -26.01 7.95 4.73
C PRO A 357 -25.20 7.07 3.76
N TYR A 358 -24.41 6.12 4.28
CA TYR A 358 -23.49 5.27 3.52
C TYR A 358 -24.13 3.96 3.01
N TYR A 359 -25.35 3.61 3.42
CA TYR A 359 -26.11 2.53 2.79
C TYR A 359 -26.66 2.89 1.40
N VAL A 360 -26.62 4.18 1.04
CA VAL A 360 -27.15 4.70 -0.23
C VAL A 360 -25.98 5.07 -1.15
N GLU A 361 -25.77 4.30 -2.22
CA GLU A 361 -24.82 4.67 -3.27
C GLU A 361 -25.52 5.52 -4.33
N GLU A 362 -25.01 6.74 -4.54
CA GLU A 362 -25.49 7.64 -5.58
C GLU A 362 -24.94 7.20 -6.94
N SER A 363 -25.80 7.21 -7.96
CA SER A 363 -25.41 6.82 -9.31
C SER A 363 -24.46 7.87 -9.89
N LYS A 364 -23.16 7.54 -9.93
CA LYS A 364 -22.13 8.37 -10.55
C LYS A 364 -22.53 8.76 -11.97
N ARG A 365 -22.44 10.05 -12.28
CA ARG A 365 -22.67 10.59 -13.61
C ARG A 365 -21.62 10.04 -14.58
N LEU A 366 -22.03 9.71 -15.81
CA LEU A 366 -21.08 9.45 -16.88
C LEU A 366 -20.44 10.78 -17.31
N LEU A 367 -19.12 10.88 -17.13
CA LEU A 367 -18.29 12.03 -17.49
C LEU A 367 -17.80 11.88 -18.94
N GLN A 368 -17.54 13.00 -19.62
CA GLN A 368 -16.91 12.94 -20.94
C GLN A 368 -15.46 12.43 -20.84
N LEU A 369 -14.91 11.88 -21.93
CA LEU A 369 -13.57 11.30 -21.88
C LEU A 369 -12.51 12.37 -21.59
N SER A 370 -12.63 13.58 -22.15
CA SER A 370 -11.71 14.68 -21.85
C SER A 370 -11.80 15.14 -20.38
N GLU A 371 -13.01 15.26 -19.84
CA GLU A 371 -13.28 15.63 -18.45
C GLU A 371 -12.68 14.60 -17.47
N TYR A 372 -12.97 13.31 -17.67
CA TYR A 372 -12.40 12.24 -16.84
C TYR A 372 -10.87 12.15 -17.00
N ALA A 373 -10.35 12.27 -18.22
CA ALA A 373 -8.89 12.25 -18.45
C ALA A 373 -8.19 13.44 -17.77
N SER A 374 -8.85 14.59 -17.65
CA SER A 374 -8.34 15.77 -16.93
C SER A 374 -8.43 15.61 -15.41
N SER A 375 -9.51 15.00 -14.90
CA SER A 375 -9.74 14.79 -13.46
C SER A 375 -8.72 13.88 -12.79
N ILE A 376 -8.14 12.94 -13.56
CA ILE A 376 -7.05 12.04 -13.14
C ILE A 376 -5.66 12.48 -13.61
N PHE A 377 -5.54 13.60 -14.34
CA PHE A 377 -4.26 14.01 -14.92
C PHE A 377 -3.30 14.56 -13.87
N ASP A 378 -2.17 13.86 -13.71
CA ASP A 378 -0.99 14.38 -13.06
C ASP A 378 0.22 14.21 -14.00
N LYS A 379 0.85 15.32 -14.38
CA LYS A 379 2.07 15.32 -15.19
C LYS A 379 3.22 14.57 -14.50
N LEU A 380 3.28 14.53 -13.17
CA LEU A 380 4.30 13.83 -12.39
C LEU A 380 4.32 12.32 -12.71
N HIS A 381 3.18 11.69 -12.94
CA HIS A 381 3.12 10.27 -13.34
C HIS A 381 3.71 10.01 -14.73
N ARG A 382 3.99 11.06 -15.52
CA ARG A 382 4.72 10.95 -16.79
C ARG A 382 6.24 11.21 -16.64
N PHE A 383 6.76 11.35 -15.42
CA PHE A 383 8.18 11.63 -15.11
C PHE A 383 9.14 10.68 -15.85
N PHE A 384 8.89 9.36 -15.82
CA PHE A 384 9.73 8.36 -16.49
C PHE A 384 9.90 8.63 -18.00
N TYR A 385 8.84 9.04 -18.69
CA TYR A 385 8.86 9.32 -20.12
C TYR A 385 9.54 10.66 -20.44
N VAL A 386 9.42 11.65 -19.54
CA VAL A 386 10.17 12.91 -19.63
C VAL A 386 11.67 12.64 -19.42
N PHE A 387 12.02 11.85 -18.40
CA PHE A 387 13.39 11.42 -18.12
C PHE A 387 14.01 10.66 -19.31
N LYS A 388 13.32 9.66 -19.87
CA LYS A 388 13.81 8.89 -21.03
C LYS A 388 14.08 9.77 -22.26
N LYS A 389 13.36 10.88 -22.45
CA LYS A 389 13.64 11.86 -23.53
C LYS A 389 14.87 12.73 -23.28
N HIS A 390 15.31 12.90 -22.04
CA HIS A 390 16.54 13.63 -21.69
C HIS A 390 17.79 12.73 -21.62
N GLY A 391 17.61 11.42 -21.79
CA GLY A 391 18.62 10.51 -22.39
C GLY A 391 19.93 10.29 -21.63
N SER A 392 20.09 10.79 -20.41
CA SER A 392 21.37 10.70 -19.69
C SER A 392 21.20 10.49 -18.20
N SER A 393 21.70 9.35 -17.71
CA SER A 393 22.02 9.14 -16.30
C SER A 393 23.12 10.09 -15.86
N ILE A 394 23.08 10.48 -14.59
CA ILE A 394 24.17 11.21 -13.93
C ILE A 394 25.08 10.19 -13.28
N ASN A 395 26.37 10.23 -13.61
CA ASN A 395 27.35 9.37 -12.98
C ASN A 395 27.57 9.81 -11.52
N PRO A 396 27.59 8.88 -10.55
CA PRO A 396 27.81 9.21 -9.16
C PRO A 396 29.17 9.88 -8.97
N VAL A 397 29.34 10.67 -7.91
CA VAL A 397 30.62 11.30 -7.57
C VAL A 397 31.57 10.27 -6.96
N SER A 398 32.78 10.13 -7.52
CA SER A 398 33.83 9.36 -6.88
C SER A 398 34.45 10.12 -5.72
N VAL A 399 34.92 9.42 -4.68
CA VAL A 399 35.63 10.05 -3.53
C VAL A 399 36.85 10.84 -3.99
N LYS A 400 37.52 10.39 -5.08
CA LYS A 400 38.63 11.10 -5.71
C LYS A 400 38.20 12.43 -6.33
N GLU A 401 37.05 12.50 -7.01
CA GLU A 401 36.51 13.79 -7.46
C GLU A 401 36.07 14.68 -6.28
N LEU A 402 35.48 14.08 -5.26
CA LEU A 402 35.00 14.78 -4.07
C LEU A 402 36.14 15.50 -3.34
N SER A 403 37.31 14.85 -3.20
CA SER A 403 38.49 15.44 -2.55
C SER A 403 39.13 16.60 -3.32
N HIS A 404 38.79 16.80 -4.60
CA HIS A 404 39.25 17.94 -5.40
C HIS A 404 38.21 19.07 -5.44
N ASN A 405 36.94 18.76 -5.21
CA ASN A 405 35.84 19.74 -5.21
C ASN A 405 35.56 20.34 -3.82
N ILE A 406 35.81 19.59 -2.74
CA ILE A 406 35.69 20.09 -1.36
C ILE A 406 37.02 20.73 -0.95
N ILE A 407 36.97 22.05 -0.75
CA ILE A 407 38.13 22.86 -0.34
C ILE A 407 38.15 23.05 1.18
N ASP A 408 36.98 23.09 1.84
CA ASP A 408 36.87 23.18 3.29
C ASP A 408 36.36 21.87 3.89
N PHE A 409 37.22 21.18 4.64
CA PHE A 409 36.91 19.96 5.37
C PHE A 409 36.51 20.22 6.84
N LYS A 410 36.39 21.48 7.27
CA LYS A 410 35.94 21.81 8.62
C LYS A 410 34.49 21.39 8.84
N PHE A 411 34.22 20.86 10.03
CA PHE A 411 32.85 20.70 10.50
C PHE A 411 32.19 22.08 10.65
N LYS A 412 30.99 22.22 10.08
CA LYS A 412 30.19 23.45 10.16
C LYS A 412 29.86 23.74 11.63
N LYS A 413 30.30 24.90 12.13
CA LYS A 413 29.98 25.40 13.48
C LYS A 413 28.86 26.43 13.42
N SER A 414 28.09 26.58 14.49
CA SER A 414 27.17 27.71 14.66
C SER A 414 27.97 29.02 14.74
N THR A 415 27.61 29.99 13.90
CA THR A 415 28.39 31.21 13.65
C THR A 415 27.81 32.48 14.30
N SER A 416 26.59 32.42 14.83
CA SER A 416 25.86 33.59 15.36
C SER A 416 24.87 33.18 16.45
N SER A 417 24.61 34.07 17.40
CA SER A 417 23.38 34.02 18.22
C SER A 417 22.15 34.33 17.36
N ILE A 418 20.97 33.92 17.82
CA ILE A 418 19.70 34.23 17.13
C ILE A 418 19.27 35.66 17.49
N GLN A 419 18.89 36.45 16.48
CA GLN A 419 18.35 37.79 16.64
C GLN A 419 16.82 37.74 16.71
N CYS A 420 16.25 37.90 17.90
CA CYS A 420 14.81 37.75 18.12
C CYS A 420 13.94 38.91 17.64
N GLU A 421 14.53 40.09 17.40
CA GLU A 421 13.82 41.30 16.93
C GLU A 421 12.98 41.08 15.67
N ASN A 422 13.40 40.16 14.79
CA ASN A 422 12.75 39.88 13.51
C ASN A 422 11.94 38.56 13.51
N VAL A 423 11.83 37.86 14.65
CA VAL A 423 11.14 36.58 14.76
C VAL A 423 9.71 36.81 15.24
N LYS A 424 8.75 36.84 14.31
CA LYS A 424 7.32 36.96 14.61
C LYS A 424 6.87 35.79 15.50
N ASN A 425 6.32 36.07 16.68
CA ASN A 425 5.72 35.04 17.53
C ASN A 425 4.50 34.44 16.81
N SER A 426 4.49 33.12 16.62
CA SER A 426 3.41 32.41 15.93
C SER A 426 3.17 30.99 16.45
N LEU A 427 4.22 30.32 16.96
CA LEU A 427 4.14 28.97 17.49
C LEU A 427 3.35 28.91 18.81
N ASN A 428 2.17 28.28 18.76
CA ASN A 428 1.34 28.00 19.92
C ASN A 428 1.42 26.52 20.31
N LEU A 429 2.18 26.22 21.37
CA LEU A 429 2.37 24.86 21.88
C LEU A 429 1.21 24.34 22.75
N ASN A 430 0.16 25.13 22.98
CA ASN A 430 -0.94 24.74 23.87
C ASN A 430 -2.04 23.92 23.14
N LEU A 431 -1.95 23.77 21.82
CA LEU A 431 -2.93 23.04 21.01
C LEU A 431 -2.59 21.53 20.94
N ASP A 432 -3.61 20.69 21.03
CA ASP A 432 -3.46 19.24 20.94
C ASP A 432 -3.19 18.76 19.51
N VAL A 433 -2.41 17.69 19.36
CA VAL A 433 -1.98 17.19 18.05
C VAL A 433 -3.17 16.72 17.20
N GLU A 434 -4.21 16.14 17.83
CA GLU A 434 -5.50 15.77 17.24
C GLU A 434 -6.17 16.97 16.54
N LEU A 435 -6.22 18.11 17.22
CA LEU A 435 -6.82 19.33 16.69
C LEU A 435 -5.99 19.86 15.51
N VAL A 436 -4.66 19.90 15.65
CA VAL A 436 -3.75 20.34 14.59
C VAL A 436 -3.80 19.43 13.35
N LYS A 437 -3.99 18.12 13.50
CA LYS A 437 -4.28 17.16 12.40
C LYS A 437 -5.55 17.54 11.64
N GLY A 438 -6.63 17.87 12.35
CA GLY A 438 -7.90 18.34 11.77
C GLY A 438 -7.75 19.67 11.01
N ILE A 439 -7.10 20.65 11.64
CA ILE A 439 -6.81 21.98 11.05
C ILE A 439 -5.96 21.85 9.77
N ALA A 440 -4.96 20.99 9.77
CA ALA A 440 -4.11 20.75 8.60
C ALA A 440 -4.90 20.16 7.42
N ALA A 441 -5.79 19.21 7.68
CA ALA A 441 -6.68 18.67 6.67
C ALA A 441 -7.60 19.77 6.11
N GLU A 442 -8.29 20.53 6.97
CA GLU A 442 -9.20 21.61 6.54
C GLU A 442 -8.47 22.72 5.76
N LYS A 443 -7.27 23.11 6.17
CA LYS A 443 -6.45 24.10 5.45
C LYS A 443 -6.14 23.64 4.03
N ILE A 444 -5.74 22.39 3.87
CA ILE A 444 -5.46 21.81 2.56
C ILE A 444 -6.77 21.70 1.74
N CYS A 445 -7.91 21.35 2.35
CA CYS A 445 -9.21 21.42 1.68
C CYS A 445 -9.49 22.82 1.11
N LYS A 446 -9.39 23.87 1.92
CA LYS A 446 -9.58 25.28 1.48
C LYS A 446 -8.63 25.68 0.35
N VAL A 447 -7.42 25.12 0.31
CA VAL A 447 -6.49 25.30 -0.82
C VAL A 447 -6.96 24.56 -2.08
N ILE A 448 -7.42 23.31 -1.96
CA ILE A 448 -7.99 22.54 -3.08
C ILE A 448 -9.25 23.22 -3.62
N GLU A 449 -10.17 23.65 -2.75
CA GLU A 449 -11.37 24.41 -3.09
C GLU A 449 -11.03 25.65 -3.91
N LYS A 450 -10.07 26.46 -3.45
CA LYS A 450 -9.59 27.64 -4.18
C LYS A 450 -9.08 27.28 -5.58
N TYR A 451 -8.29 26.22 -5.73
CA TYR A 451 -7.81 25.79 -7.05
C TYR A 451 -8.95 25.30 -7.95
N VAL A 452 -9.82 24.44 -7.44
CA VAL A 452 -10.99 23.91 -8.16
C VAL A 452 -11.92 25.03 -8.65
N LEU A 453 -12.17 26.05 -7.81
CA LEU A 453 -13.01 27.21 -8.15
C LEU A 453 -12.36 28.20 -9.13
N THR A 454 -11.03 28.23 -9.23
CA THR A 454 -10.31 29.18 -10.11
C THR A 454 -9.82 28.58 -11.42
N THR A 455 -9.78 27.24 -11.56
CA THR A 455 -9.46 26.57 -12.83
C THR A 455 -10.64 26.60 -13.81
N GLN A 456 -10.80 27.68 -14.55
CA GLN A 456 -11.58 27.67 -15.80
C GLN A 456 -10.79 26.92 -16.89
N PRO A 457 -11.47 26.08 -17.71
CA PRO A 457 -10.82 25.40 -18.84
C PRO A 457 -10.32 26.43 -19.86
N LYS A 458 -9.00 26.52 -20.03
CA LYS A 458 -8.38 27.45 -20.98
C LYS A 458 -8.47 26.91 -22.40
N GLU A 459 -9.58 27.19 -23.08
CA GLU A 459 -9.69 27.04 -24.53
C GLU A 459 -8.75 28.01 -25.27
N GLN A 460 -7.51 27.59 -25.49
CA GLN A 460 -6.57 28.31 -26.35
C GLN A 460 -6.65 27.78 -27.79
N THR A 461 -7.48 28.42 -28.60
CA THR A 461 -7.54 28.28 -30.06
C THR A 461 -6.33 28.94 -30.75
N LEU A 462 -5.12 28.46 -30.41
CA LEU A 462 -3.88 28.90 -31.03
C LEU A 462 -3.73 28.34 -32.47
N LYS A 463 -4.19 29.14 -33.44
CA LYS A 463 -3.87 29.07 -34.88
C LYS A 463 -3.79 27.64 -35.46
N GLY A 464 -4.93 26.98 -35.61
CA GLY A 464 -5.06 25.76 -36.41
C GLY A 464 -4.42 24.49 -35.81
N ARG A 465 -4.07 24.49 -34.52
CA ARG A 465 -3.69 23.27 -33.79
C ARG A 465 -4.42 23.21 -32.45
N PHE A 466 -5.53 22.49 -32.41
CA PHE A 466 -6.15 22.06 -31.14
C PHE A 466 -5.12 21.27 -30.35
N LYS A 467 -4.65 21.87 -29.25
CA LYS A 467 -3.74 21.24 -28.31
C LYS A 467 -4.50 21.06 -27.01
N LEU A 468 -5.07 19.88 -26.82
CA LEU A 468 -5.70 19.46 -25.56
C LEU A 468 -4.73 19.71 -24.40
N GLN A 469 -4.95 20.79 -23.65
CA GLN A 469 -4.25 21.07 -22.41
C GLN A 469 -5.09 20.47 -21.29
N LEU A 470 -4.78 19.21 -20.93
CA LEU A 470 -5.24 18.65 -19.67
C LEU A 470 -4.69 19.53 -18.54
N ASP A 471 -5.57 19.93 -17.63
CA ASP A 471 -5.22 20.85 -16.55
C ASP A 471 -4.35 20.10 -15.53
N ASP A 472 -3.10 20.56 -15.36
CA ASP A 472 -2.12 19.93 -14.47
C ASP A 472 -2.39 20.33 -13.01
N VAL A 473 -1.78 19.62 -12.06
CA VAL A 473 -1.79 20.08 -10.66
C VAL A 473 -0.98 21.38 -10.59
N HIS A 474 -1.58 22.44 -10.02
CA HIS A 474 -0.91 23.73 -9.83
C HIS A 474 0.48 23.56 -9.19
N LYS A 475 1.47 24.33 -9.66
CA LYS A 475 2.80 24.39 -9.03
C LYS A 475 2.70 24.84 -7.57
N GLU A 476 3.71 24.60 -6.75
CA GLU A 476 3.73 24.85 -5.31
C GLU A 476 2.74 24.05 -4.47
N PHE A 477 1.63 23.52 -5.01
CA PHE A 477 0.63 22.78 -4.23
C PHE A 477 1.24 21.56 -3.51
N ARG A 478 2.15 20.83 -4.17
CA ARG A 478 2.89 19.71 -3.53
C ARG A 478 3.82 20.19 -2.43
N THR A 479 4.51 21.30 -2.67
CA THR A 479 5.37 21.96 -1.69
C THR A 479 4.56 22.43 -0.47
N GLN A 480 3.36 22.99 -0.66
CA GLN A 480 2.44 23.36 0.42
C GLN A 480 1.96 22.13 1.22
N CYS A 481 1.49 21.07 0.55
CA CYS A 481 1.09 19.82 1.21
C CYS A 481 2.22 19.20 2.05
N ILE A 482 3.43 19.12 1.49
CA ILE A 482 4.61 18.59 2.19
C ILE A 482 5.01 19.50 3.35
N LEU A 483 5.07 20.83 3.15
CA LEU A 483 5.47 21.78 4.19
C LEU A 483 4.51 21.80 5.38
N VAL A 484 3.19 21.86 5.14
CA VAL A 484 2.17 21.79 6.20
C VAL A 484 2.30 20.46 6.96
N SER A 485 2.41 19.33 6.25
CA SER A 485 2.56 18.02 6.91
C SER A 485 3.86 17.90 7.70
N THR A 486 4.96 18.48 7.21
CA THR A 486 6.25 18.52 7.93
C THR A 486 6.15 19.37 9.20
N HIS A 487 5.40 20.48 9.16
CA HIS A 487 5.12 21.27 10.36
C HIS A 487 4.30 20.48 11.40
N VAL A 488 3.26 19.74 10.99
CA VAL A 488 2.41 18.94 11.90
C VAL A 488 3.19 17.77 12.52
N GLU A 489 4.03 17.07 11.76
CA GLU A 489 4.92 16.02 12.30
C GLU A 489 5.95 16.61 13.28
N ALA A 490 6.55 17.76 12.95
CA ALA A 490 7.48 18.43 13.84
C ALA A 490 6.80 18.94 15.13
N PHE A 491 5.57 19.45 15.04
CA PHE A 491 4.75 19.86 16.18
C PHE A 491 4.52 18.69 17.14
N ASN A 492 4.14 17.53 16.60
CA ASN A 492 3.96 16.28 17.34
C ASN A 492 5.27 15.84 18.02
N ILE A 493 6.38 15.79 17.29
CA ILE A 493 7.70 15.43 17.85
C ILE A 493 8.10 16.40 18.98
N VAL A 494 7.88 17.70 18.80
CA VAL A 494 8.20 18.73 19.80
C VAL A 494 7.35 18.59 21.06
N ARG A 495 6.03 18.41 20.94
CA ARG A 495 5.14 18.21 22.10
C ARG A 495 5.44 16.90 22.84
N GLN A 496 5.73 15.81 22.13
CA GLN A 496 6.15 14.54 22.76
C GLN A 496 7.48 14.69 23.52
N LEU A 497 8.49 15.35 22.94
CA LEU A 497 9.77 15.61 23.61
C LEU A 497 9.67 16.55 24.83
N LEU A 498 8.59 17.33 24.92
CA LEU A 498 8.27 18.19 26.07
C LEU A 498 7.32 17.52 27.08
N ASN A 499 6.93 16.26 26.87
CA ASN A 499 5.93 15.53 27.66
C ASN A 499 4.57 16.27 27.78
N LEU A 500 4.18 17.00 26.73
CA LEU A 500 2.88 17.70 26.65
C LEU A 500 1.74 16.79 26.13
N GLU A 501 2.07 15.58 25.69
CA GLU A 501 1.12 14.55 25.25
C GLU A 501 0.91 13.48 26.32
N SER A 502 -0.32 13.01 26.49
CA SER A 502 -0.60 11.84 27.32
C SER A 502 -0.05 10.58 26.66
N VAL A 503 0.62 9.73 27.45
CA VAL A 503 1.18 8.44 26.99
C VAL A 503 0.09 7.55 26.38
N LEU A 504 -1.16 7.67 26.85
CA LEU A 504 -2.32 6.92 26.36
C LEU A 504 -2.86 7.40 25.00
N SER A 505 -2.54 8.62 24.58
CA SER A 505 -3.03 9.23 23.32
C SER A 505 -1.93 9.49 22.29
N LEU A 506 -0.73 8.93 22.47
CA LEU A 506 0.42 9.16 21.58
C LEU A 506 0.12 8.78 20.13
N THR A 507 0.13 9.78 19.24
CA THR A 507 -0.07 9.58 17.81
C THR A 507 1.28 9.49 17.07
N ARG A 508 1.50 8.39 16.33
CA ARG A 508 2.60 8.24 15.37
C ARG A 508 2.14 8.62 13.97
N TYR A 509 3.04 9.22 13.20
CA TYR A 509 2.86 9.52 11.77
C TYR A 509 1.58 10.32 11.47
N THR A 510 1.52 11.57 11.94
CA THR A 510 0.36 12.46 11.70
C THR A 510 0.02 12.60 10.21
N SER A 511 1.01 12.46 9.33
CA SER A 511 0.87 12.44 7.88
C SER A 511 0.02 11.27 7.35
N LEU A 512 -0.13 10.17 8.10
CA LEU A 512 -1.01 9.06 7.72
C LEU A 512 -2.48 9.47 7.77
N TYR A 513 -2.87 10.33 8.72
CA TYR A 513 -4.21 10.91 8.76
C TYR A 513 -4.50 11.67 7.47
N LEU A 514 -3.59 12.56 7.06
CA LEU A 514 -3.70 13.29 5.81
C LEU A 514 -3.71 12.35 4.59
N HIS A 515 -2.87 11.30 4.58
CA HIS A 515 -2.89 10.29 3.51
C HIS A 515 -4.26 9.62 3.36
N LYS A 516 -4.79 9.05 4.45
CA LYS A 516 -6.06 8.32 4.46
C LYS A 516 -7.24 9.25 4.18
N PHE A 517 -7.22 10.46 4.72
CA PHE A 517 -8.25 11.48 4.48
C PHE A 517 -8.29 11.93 3.02
N PHE A 518 -7.16 12.32 2.40
CA PHE A 518 -7.15 12.72 0.99
C PHE A 518 -7.35 11.56 0.00
N LYS A 519 -7.22 10.31 0.45
CA LYS A 519 -7.59 9.10 -0.31
C LYS A 519 -9.12 8.89 -0.37
N SER A 520 -9.87 9.40 0.60
CA SER A 520 -11.33 9.22 0.75
C SER A 520 -12.17 10.49 0.57
N ILE A 521 -11.54 11.68 0.56
CA ILE A 521 -12.21 12.98 0.64
C ILE A 521 -13.32 13.22 -0.38
N THR A 522 -13.11 12.84 -1.65
CA THR A 522 -14.11 13.04 -2.72
C THR A 522 -15.31 12.08 -2.62
N SER A 523 -15.31 11.20 -1.62
CA SER A 523 -16.44 10.31 -1.28
C SER A 523 -17.12 10.71 0.04
N LEU A 524 -16.56 11.62 0.84
CA LEU A 524 -17.15 12.07 2.10
C LEU A 524 -18.40 12.93 1.84
N LYS A 525 -19.59 12.33 2.03
CA LYS A 525 -20.88 13.03 1.94
C LYS A 525 -20.90 14.23 2.90
N GLY A 526 -21.35 15.39 2.41
CA GLY A 526 -21.37 16.65 3.17
C GLY A 526 -20.04 17.44 3.16
N ASN A 527 -18.96 16.91 2.59
CA ASN A 527 -17.78 17.69 2.25
C ASN A 527 -18.02 18.48 0.95
N PHE A 528 -17.51 19.71 0.83
CA PHE A 528 -17.61 20.51 -0.39
C PHE A 528 -16.98 19.81 -1.62
N LEU A 529 -15.96 18.98 -1.40
CA LEU A 529 -15.23 18.25 -2.45
C LEU A 529 -15.88 16.91 -2.82
N TYR A 530 -17.07 16.59 -2.29
CA TYR A 530 -17.82 15.38 -2.60
C TYR A 530 -18.20 15.29 -4.10
N ASP A 531 -17.92 14.14 -4.71
CA ASP A 531 -18.10 13.81 -6.14
C ASP A 531 -17.53 14.84 -7.15
N HIS A 532 -16.67 15.77 -6.70
CA HIS A 532 -16.13 16.81 -7.56
C HIS A 532 -14.95 16.26 -8.39
N PRO A 533 -15.06 16.10 -9.73
CA PRO A 533 -14.04 15.41 -10.53
C PRO A 533 -12.67 16.10 -10.43
N ASN A 534 -12.61 17.42 -10.60
CA ASN A 534 -11.34 18.17 -10.55
C ASN A 534 -10.62 18.11 -9.18
N ALA A 535 -11.30 17.77 -8.08
CA ALA A 535 -10.66 17.62 -6.77
C ALA A 535 -9.80 16.35 -6.68
N ILE A 536 -10.13 15.32 -7.48
CA ILE A 536 -9.50 13.99 -7.41
C ILE A 536 -7.99 14.05 -7.63
N LYS A 537 -7.50 14.75 -8.67
CA LYS A 537 -6.05 14.91 -8.92
C LYS A 537 -5.32 15.62 -7.78
N TYR A 538 -5.91 16.68 -7.21
CA TYR A 538 -5.29 17.43 -6.11
C TYR A 538 -5.23 16.58 -4.84
N ALA A 539 -6.34 15.94 -4.45
CA ALA A 539 -6.40 15.05 -3.30
C ALA A 539 -5.41 13.87 -3.43
N ARG A 540 -5.41 13.17 -4.58
CA ARG A 540 -4.46 12.06 -4.85
C ARG A 540 -3.01 12.51 -4.86
N SER A 541 -2.70 13.69 -5.40
CA SER A 541 -1.35 14.27 -5.44
C SER A 541 -0.86 14.61 -4.03
N CYS A 542 -1.68 15.29 -3.23
CA CYS A 542 -1.36 15.62 -1.84
C CYS A 542 -1.19 14.35 -1.00
N GLY A 543 -2.17 13.44 -1.03
CA GLY A 543 -2.15 12.19 -0.27
C GLY A 543 -0.93 11.30 -0.56
N ARG A 544 -0.40 11.29 -1.80
CA ARG A 544 0.87 10.59 -2.11
C ARG A 544 2.10 11.37 -1.67
N ALA A 545 2.07 12.70 -1.73
CA ALA A 545 3.20 13.55 -1.35
C ALA A 545 3.48 13.49 0.16
N VAL A 546 2.45 13.53 1.00
CA VAL A 546 2.60 13.57 2.47
C VAL A 546 3.27 12.33 3.06
N LEU A 547 3.16 11.15 2.42
CA LEU A 547 3.86 9.92 2.83
C LEU A 547 5.40 10.04 2.81
N HIS A 548 5.94 10.98 2.02
CA HIS A 548 7.39 11.20 1.96
C HIS A 548 7.94 12.02 3.14
N VAL A 549 7.08 12.67 3.94
CA VAL A 549 7.48 13.41 5.15
C VAL A 549 7.97 12.47 6.26
N PRO A 550 7.17 11.50 6.77
CA PRO A 550 7.64 10.58 7.80
C PRO A 550 8.77 9.68 7.31
N ALA A 551 8.86 9.43 6.00
CA ALA A 551 9.96 8.71 5.37
C ALA A 551 11.33 9.39 5.54
N VAL A 552 11.36 10.73 5.66
CA VAL A 552 12.57 11.51 5.95
C VAL A 552 12.75 11.69 7.45
N LEU A 553 11.69 11.99 8.21
CA LEU A 553 11.80 12.30 9.65
C LEU A 553 12.13 11.09 10.54
N TYR A 554 11.55 9.92 10.27
CA TYR A 554 11.65 8.74 11.15
C TYR A 554 12.52 7.61 10.57
N ARG A 555 13.39 7.91 9.60
CA ARG A 555 14.26 6.93 8.95
C ARG A 555 15.20 6.26 9.98
N ARG A 556 15.06 4.96 10.18
CA ARG A 556 15.92 4.18 11.10
C ARG A 556 17.32 3.99 10.53
N ASN A 557 18.31 3.92 11.42
CA ASN A 557 19.71 3.65 11.06
C ASN A 557 19.88 2.15 10.75
N ILE A 558 20.88 1.81 9.92
CA ILE A 558 21.22 0.43 9.55
C ILE A 558 21.90 -0.30 10.71
N TYR A 559 22.70 0.41 11.52
CA TYR A 559 23.47 -0.20 12.62
C TYR A 559 22.67 -0.39 13.91
N LEU A 560 21.81 0.57 14.23
CA LEU A 560 20.90 0.54 15.39
C LEU A 560 19.51 0.94 14.91
N ALA A 561 18.70 -0.06 14.62
CA ALA A 561 17.38 0.11 13.98
C ALA A 561 16.27 0.45 14.99
N GLU A 562 16.53 1.36 15.91
CA GLU A 562 15.56 1.80 16.93
C GLU A 562 14.67 2.96 16.46
N THR A 563 13.59 3.22 17.19
CA THR A 563 12.78 4.44 17.06
C THR A 563 13.38 5.58 17.88
N PHE A 564 13.51 6.76 17.28
CA PHE A 564 13.99 7.97 17.94
C PHE A 564 13.03 9.14 17.73
N LEU A 565 13.08 10.12 18.62
CA LEU A 565 12.44 11.43 18.47
C LEU A 565 13.51 12.52 18.32
N SER A 566 13.60 13.10 17.13
CA SER A 566 14.52 14.17 16.74
C SER A 566 14.08 14.77 15.39
N LEU A 567 14.31 16.07 15.17
CA LEU A 567 13.98 16.73 13.91
C LEU A 567 15.05 16.53 12.81
N TYR A 568 16.21 15.93 13.11
CA TYR A 568 17.32 15.80 12.15
C TYR A 568 17.92 14.40 12.00
N LEU A 569 17.72 13.49 12.97
CA LEU A 569 18.33 12.16 12.91
C LEU A 569 17.82 11.33 11.72
N GLY A 570 16.54 11.43 11.37
CA GLY A 570 16.00 10.74 10.20
C GLY A 570 16.65 11.19 8.89
N LEU A 571 16.83 12.49 8.70
CA LEU A 571 17.56 13.00 7.52
C LEU A 571 19.01 12.47 7.51
N SER A 572 19.66 12.44 8.67
CA SER A 572 21.04 11.97 8.82
C SER A 572 21.18 10.48 8.48
N ASN A 573 20.23 9.66 8.93
CA ASN A 573 20.14 8.23 8.62
C ASN A 573 19.76 7.97 7.14
N LEU A 574 18.98 8.86 6.52
CA LEU A 574 18.56 8.74 5.13
C LEU A 574 19.70 8.97 4.14
N VAL A 575 20.57 9.95 4.42
CA VAL A 575 21.72 10.30 3.56
C VAL A 575 23.05 9.76 4.08
N SER A 576 23.04 9.02 5.20
CA SER A 576 24.22 8.46 5.87
C SER A 576 25.32 9.50 6.18
N SER A 577 24.94 10.70 6.62
CA SER A 577 25.86 11.79 6.93
C SER A 577 25.24 12.78 7.93
N ASN A 578 26.07 13.48 8.71
CA ASN A 578 25.61 14.46 9.71
C ASN A 578 25.50 15.89 9.12
N PRO A 579 24.55 16.74 9.56
CA PRO A 579 24.39 18.11 9.03
C PRO A 579 25.64 19.00 9.14
N THR A 580 26.46 18.78 10.18
CA THR A 580 27.73 19.49 10.40
C THR A 580 28.87 19.01 9.49
N SER A 581 28.72 17.89 8.80
CA SER A 581 29.73 17.31 7.91
C SER A 581 29.97 18.20 6.68
N PRO A 582 31.20 18.35 6.18
CA PRO A 582 31.47 18.98 4.88
C PRO A 582 30.91 18.17 3.70
N PHE A 583 30.57 16.90 3.91
CA PHE A 583 30.05 15.99 2.86
C PHE A 583 28.52 15.95 2.76
N PHE A 584 27.79 16.64 3.65
CA PHE A 584 26.34 16.48 3.82
C PHE A 584 25.52 16.82 2.56
N GLU A 585 25.88 17.92 1.88
CA GLU A 585 25.19 18.40 0.69
C GLU A 585 25.40 17.47 -0.52
N TYR A 586 26.60 16.90 -0.65
CA TYR A 586 26.89 15.86 -1.63
C TYR A 586 26.13 14.58 -1.34
N ALA A 587 26.03 14.16 -0.07
CA ALA A 587 25.25 12.99 0.33
C ALA A 587 23.75 13.15 -0.01
N ILE A 588 23.16 14.33 0.22
CA ILE A 588 21.79 14.67 -0.20
C ILE A 588 21.65 14.54 -1.72
N ILE A 589 22.53 15.15 -2.50
CA ILE A 589 22.43 15.13 -3.97
C ILE A 589 22.64 13.71 -4.53
N GLU A 590 23.61 12.95 -4.05
CA GLU A 590 23.86 11.58 -4.52
C GLU A 590 22.70 10.63 -4.16
N PHE A 591 22.10 10.77 -2.97
CA PHE A 591 20.85 10.08 -2.62
C PHE A 591 19.74 10.35 -3.66
N LEU A 592 19.55 11.61 -4.05
CA LEU A 592 18.56 12.03 -5.05
C LEU A 592 18.90 11.54 -6.47
N VAL A 593 20.19 11.48 -6.83
CA VAL A 593 20.68 10.90 -8.09
C VAL A 593 20.25 9.44 -8.22
N THR A 594 20.25 8.65 -7.14
CA THR A 594 19.81 7.24 -7.18
C THR A 594 18.34 7.08 -7.64
N TYR A 595 17.46 8.03 -7.32
CA TYR A 595 16.06 8.04 -7.76
C TYR A 595 15.88 8.68 -9.13
N PHE A 596 16.64 9.75 -9.42
CA PHE A 596 16.66 10.40 -10.73
C PHE A 596 17.06 9.41 -11.84
N ASN A 597 18.17 8.67 -11.66
CA ASN A 597 18.67 7.71 -12.63
C ASN A 597 17.71 6.54 -12.91
N LYS A 598 16.87 6.18 -11.93
CA LYS A 598 15.79 5.17 -12.10
C LYS A 598 14.59 5.71 -12.88
N GLY A 599 14.55 7.01 -13.19
CA GLY A 599 13.39 7.67 -13.80
C GLY A 599 12.17 7.68 -12.87
N SER A 600 12.39 7.85 -11.55
CA SER A 600 11.34 7.76 -10.53
C SER A 600 10.82 9.13 -10.07
N GLU A 601 9.50 9.30 -10.04
CA GLU A 601 8.84 10.49 -9.47
C GLU A 601 9.19 10.76 -8.00
N LYS A 602 9.62 9.73 -7.26
CA LYS A 602 10.12 9.85 -5.87
C LYS A 602 11.26 10.86 -5.72
N PHE A 603 12.05 11.12 -6.77
CA PHE A 603 13.08 12.17 -6.78
C PHE A 603 12.52 13.53 -6.34
N ILE A 604 11.39 13.97 -6.91
CA ILE A 604 10.81 15.29 -6.65
C ILE A 604 10.22 15.34 -5.24
N LEU A 605 9.50 14.28 -4.83
CA LEU A 605 8.85 14.22 -3.52
C LEU A 605 9.88 14.19 -2.37
N TYR A 606 10.96 13.40 -2.50
CA TYR A 606 12.05 13.43 -1.52
C TYR A 606 12.81 14.75 -1.53
N PHE A 607 13.04 15.37 -2.69
CA PHE A 607 13.73 16.65 -2.76
C PHE A 607 12.97 17.74 -2.00
N ILE A 608 11.66 17.87 -2.25
CA ILE A 608 10.80 18.80 -1.52
C ILE A 608 10.81 18.46 -0.02
N SER A 609 10.63 17.20 0.36
CA SER A 609 10.59 16.77 1.77
C SER A 609 11.89 17.05 2.53
N ILE A 610 13.06 16.82 1.93
CA ILE A 610 14.37 17.09 2.56
C ILE A 610 14.56 18.58 2.83
N ILE A 611 14.24 19.45 1.85
CA ILE A 611 14.35 20.90 2.05
C ILE A 611 13.31 21.40 3.06
N SER A 612 12.08 20.87 3.03
CA SER A 612 11.05 21.20 4.03
C SER A 612 11.48 20.84 5.46
N VAL A 613 12.07 19.65 5.69
CA VAL A 613 12.61 19.25 7.00
C VAL A 613 13.72 20.19 7.47
N LEU A 614 14.62 20.61 6.57
CA LEU A 614 15.67 21.59 6.89
C LEU A 614 15.08 22.96 7.28
N GLN A 615 14.13 23.49 6.50
CA GLN A 615 13.47 24.77 6.81
C GLN A 615 12.70 24.71 8.13
N ILE A 616 12.02 23.59 8.41
CA ILE A 616 11.28 23.37 9.67
C ILE A 616 12.21 23.29 10.89
N ASN A 617 13.40 22.72 10.76
CA ASN A 617 14.42 22.78 11.83
C ASN A 617 14.77 24.24 12.18
N ALA A 618 15.01 25.09 11.18
CA ALA A 618 15.31 26.51 11.42
C ALA A 618 14.13 27.27 12.03
N TYR A 619 12.90 27.02 11.55
CA TYR A 619 11.68 27.65 12.08
C TYR A 619 11.48 27.31 13.56
N TYR A 620 11.51 26.03 13.95
CA TYR A 620 11.29 25.64 15.35
C TYR A 620 12.41 26.12 16.27
N TYR A 621 13.66 26.11 15.80
CA TYR A 621 14.79 26.64 16.57
C TYR A 621 14.60 28.14 16.87
N GLU A 622 14.24 28.94 15.86
CA GLU A 622 14.02 30.39 16.02
C GLU A 622 12.80 30.71 16.90
N GLN A 623 11.67 30.01 16.70
CA GLN A 623 10.46 30.22 17.52
C GLN A 623 10.67 29.84 18.98
N LEU A 624 11.29 28.69 19.26
CA LEU A 624 11.51 28.22 20.64
C LEU A 624 12.53 29.10 21.37
N TYR A 625 13.68 29.39 20.75
CA TYR A 625 14.72 30.22 21.36
C TYR A 625 14.19 31.62 21.73
N CYS A 626 13.37 32.24 20.88
CA CYS A 626 12.91 33.60 21.10
C CYS A 626 11.64 33.74 21.96
N HIS A 627 10.73 32.76 21.92
CA HIS A 627 9.40 32.90 22.56
C HIS A 627 9.07 31.82 23.60
N HIS A 628 9.86 30.74 23.69
CA HIS A 628 9.66 29.61 24.61
C HIS A 628 11.01 29.09 25.16
N ASN A 629 11.84 30.00 25.68
CA ASN A 629 13.23 29.70 26.05
C ASN A 629 13.35 28.67 27.21
N ASP A 630 12.32 28.58 28.06
CA ASP A 630 12.13 27.53 29.06
C ASP A 630 12.10 26.12 28.46
N LYS A 631 11.42 25.96 27.32
CA LYS A 631 11.28 24.70 26.57
C LYS A 631 12.47 24.48 25.64
N PHE A 632 13.15 25.55 25.23
CA PHE A 632 14.23 25.51 24.26
C PHE A 632 15.43 24.68 24.73
N GLU A 633 15.93 24.85 25.96
CA GLU A 633 17.15 24.14 26.40
C GLU A 633 16.98 22.61 26.40
N THR A 634 15.79 22.09 26.74
CA THR A 634 15.45 20.66 26.64
C THR A 634 15.52 20.14 25.18
N LEU A 635 15.14 20.98 24.21
CA LEU A 635 15.01 20.61 22.80
C LEU A 635 16.22 20.97 21.93
N ARG A 636 17.12 21.83 22.43
CA ARG A 636 18.27 22.39 21.70
C ARG A 636 19.14 21.33 21.02
N SER A 637 19.31 20.17 21.65
CA SER A 637 20.09 19.03 21.14
C SER A 637 19.38 18.21 20.04
N LYS A 638 18.09 18.48 19.79
CA LYS A 638 17.22 17.71 18.87
C LYS A 638 16.97 18.44 17.54
N MET A 639 17.60 19.59 17.32
CA MET A 639 17.40 20.49 16.18
C MET A 639 18.72 20.96 15.56
N ILE A 640 18.70 21.40 14.30
CA ILE A 640 19.85 22.02 13.62
C ILE A 640 19.82 23.54 13.78
N HIS A 641 20.95 24.16 14.09
CA HIS A 641 21.10 25.62 14.16
C HIS A 641 20.74 26.31 12.82
N PRO A 642 19.95 27.40 12.82
CA PRO A 642 19.51 28.10 11.60
C PRO A 642 20.65 28.51 10.64
N SER A 643 21.80 28.94 11.17
CA SER A 643 22.95 29.30 10.31
C SER A 643 23.53 28.11 9.54
N ILE A 644 23.51 26.91 10.15
CA ILE A 644 23.95 25.65 9.51
C ILE A 644 22.92 25.24 8.46
N VAL A 645 21.61 25.33 8.78
CA VAL A 645 20.53 25.10 7.82
C VAL A 645 20.65 26.01 6.60
N SER A 646 20.84 27.33 6.80
CA SER A 646 20.97 28.29 5.70
C SER A 646 22.18 27.99 4.82
N SER A 647 23.32 27.62 5.40
CA SER A 647 24.50 27.18 4.65
C SER A 647 24.22 25.93 3.82
N ILE A 648 23.58 24.90 4.40
CA ILE A 648 23.23 23.67 3.69
C ILE A 648 22.28 23.95 2.51
N ILE A 649 21.24 24.76 2.70
CA ILE A 649 20.25 25.06 1.66
C ILE A 649 20.88 25.82 0.50
N GLU A 650 21.69 26.86 0.77
CA GLU A 650 22.37 27.61 -0.31
C GLU A 650 23.42 26.73 -1.01
N ASN A 651 24.18 25.91 -0.28
CA ASN A 651 25.13 24.96 -0.87
C ASN A 651 24.43 23.92 -1.77
N VAL A 652 23.28 23.37 -1.35
CA VAL A 652 22.48 22.44 -2.18
C VAL A 652 21.93 23.13 -3.43
N LYS A 653 21.48 24.39 -3.32
CA LYS A 653 21.00 25.22 -4.43
C LYS A 653 22.11 25.54 -5.44
N VAL A 654 23.33 25.82 -4.98
CA VAL A 654 24.52 25.96 -5.83
C VAL A 654 24.89 24.62 -6.47
N LEU A 655 24.96 23.54 -5.69
CA LEU A 655 25.38 22.22 -6.14
C LEU A 655 24.43 21.66 -7.22
N ILE A 656 23.11 21.73 -7.05
CA ILE A 656 22.13 21.29 -8.07
C ILE A 656 22.16 22.16 -9.34
N SER A 657 22.68 23.39 -9.25
CA SER A 657 22.87 24.29 -10.38
C SER A 657 24.19 24.04 -11.14
N SER A 658 25.10 23.25 -10.59
CA SER A 658 26.39 22.91 -11.24
C SER A 658 26.21 22.11 -12.53
N PRO A 659 27.20 22.09 -13.46
CA PRO A 659 27.06 21.42 -14.76
C PRO A 659 26.62 19.96 -14.68
N ARG A 660 27.13 19.17 -13.71
CA ARG A 660 26.80 17.75 -13.51
C ARG A 660 25.31 17.54 -13.19
N TYR A 661 24.76 18.35 -12.30
CA TYR A 661 23.41 18.19 -11.75
C TYR A 661 22.36 19.12 -12.37
N SER A 662 22.77 20.05 -13.25
CA SER A 662 21.91 20.99 -14.00
C SER A 662 20.67 20.33 -14.64
N LYS A 663 20.78 19.06 -15.06
CA LYS A 663 19.68 18.24 -15.60
C LYS A 663 18.60 17.92 -14.57
N MET A 664 18.98 17.68 -13.30
CA MET A 664 18.03 17.53 -12.18
C MET A 664 17.28 18.83 -11.93
N LYS A 665 17.98 19.98 -11.88
CA LYS A 665 17.37 21.31 -11.76
C LYS A 665 16.39 21.63 -12.91
N SER A 666 16.82 21.40 -14.15
CA SER A 666 15.99 21.57 -15.35
C SER A 666 14.80 20.61 -15.42
N LEU A 667 14.85 19.47 -14.74
CA LEU A 667 13.71 18.56 -14.62
C LEU A 667 12.78 19.00 -13.50
N TYR A 668 13.29 19.32 -12.31
CA TYR A 668 12.53 19.79 -11.15
C TYR A 668 11.65 21.01 -11.49
N THR A 669 12.23 22.04 -12.11
CA THR A 669 11.54 23.28 -12.53
C THR A 669 10.41 23.08 -13.55
N LYS A 670 10.30 21.90 -14.18
CA LYS A 670 9.15 21.54 -15.04
C LYS A 670 7.93 21.06 -14.24
N PHE A 671 8.09 20.69 -12.97
CA PHE A 671 7.04 20.16 -12.10
C PHE A 671 6.71 21.11 -10.93
N ASP A 672 7.69 21.80 -10.36
CA ASP A 672 7.48 22.75 -9.26
C ASP A 672 8.26 24.07 -9.47
N THR A 673 8.33 24.95 -8.46
CA THR A 673 9.11 26.21 -8.44
C THR A 673 10.33 26.14 -7.50
N GLU A 674 11.27 27.08 -7.66
CA GLU A 674 12.46 27.19 -6.80
C GLU A 674 12.18 27.92 -5.47
N ASP A 675 10.92 28.27 -5.20
CA ASP A 675 10.51 29.05 -4.03
C ASP A 675 10.77 28.34 -2.69
N ILE A 676 10.93 27.02 -2.69
CA ILE A 676 11.30 26.22 -1.51
C ILE A 676 12.68 26.56 -0.94
N PHE A 677 13.57 27.17 -1.76
CA PHE A 677 14.86 27.67 -1.29
C PHE A 677 14.77 29.05 -0.64
N ASP A 678 13.69 29.81 -0.86
CA ASP A 678 13.51 31.15 -0.29
C ASP A 678 12.93 31.04 1.12
N LYS A 679 13.77 31.27 2.13
CA LYS A 679 13.36 31.26 3.55
C LYS A 679 12.13 32.15 3.78
N ARG A 680 12.02 33.31 3.13
CA ARG A 680 10.91 34.25 3.35
C ARG A 680 9.59 33.65 2.92
N LYS A 681 9.50 33.19 1.67
CA LYS A 681 8.28 32.55 1.12
C LYS A 681 7.86 31.31 1.90
N VAL A 682 8.82 30.48 2.32
CA VAL A 682 8.54 29.30 3.14
C VAL A 682 8.03 29.71 4.53
N PHE A 683 8.65 30.68 5.18
CA PHE A 683 8.22 31.15 6.50
C PHE A 683 6.87 31.88 6.44
N ASP A 684 6.58 32.65 5.39
CA ASP A 684 5.27 33.26 5.17
C ASP A 684 4.17 32.20 5.06
N LEU A 685 4.41 31.06 4.41
CA LEU A 685 3.47 29.94 4.38
C LEU A 685 3.25 29.33 5.78
N LEU A 686 4.31 29.21 6.59
CA LEU A 686 4.22 28.71 7.97
C LEU A 686 3.46 29.70 8.86
N TYR A 687 3.79 31.00 8.84
CA TYR A 687 3.08 32.02 9.60
C TYR A 687 1.59 32.12 9.19
N ASN A 688 1.26 31.94 7.91
CA ASN A 688 -0.13 31.87 7.42
C ASN A 688 -0.85 30.55 7.80
N PHE A 689 -0.12 29.51 8.17
CA PHE A 689 -0.66 28.30 8.77
C PHE A 689 -0.87 28.49 10.28
N ASP A 690 0.12 29.00 11.01
CA ASP A 690 0.04 29.29 12.44
C ASP A 690 -1.09 30.27 12.77
N MET A 691 -1.22 31.37 12.01
CA MET A 691 -2.32 32.32 12.17
C MET A 691 -3.69 31.70 11.91
N TYR A 692 -3.77 30.69 11.05
CA TYR A 692 -4.99 29.95 10.79
C TYR A 692 -5.29 28.95 11.91
N MET A 693 -4.27 28.22 12.37
CA MET A 693 -4.33 27.26 13.48
C MET A 693 -4.74 27.91 14.80
N ASN A 694 -4.31 29.16 15.02
CA ASN A 694 -4.69 29.97 16.17
C ASN A 694 -6.04 30.70 16.02
N SER A 695 -6.81 30.46 14.95
CA SER A 695 -8.13 31.09 14.75
C SER A 695 -9.27 30.19 15.24
N ASN A 696 -10.24 30.78 15.97
CA ASN A 696 -11.40 30.05 16.49
C ASN A 696 -12.18 29.33 15.39
N ASP A 697 -12.33 29.95 14.20
CA ASP A 697 -13.02 29.36 13.05
C ASP A 697 -12.39 28.03 12.58
N ALA A 698 -11.06 27.93 12.62
CA ALA A 698 -10.36 26.69 12.28
C ALA A 698 -10.54 25.62 13.36
N GLN A 699 -10.53 26.03 14.64
CA GLN A 699 -10.67 25.11 15.77
C GLN A 699 -12.08 24.54 15.89
N GLU A 700 -13.12 25.35 15.63
CA GLU A 700 -14.53 24.90 15.62
C GLU A 700 -14.86 24.01 14.41
N ARG A 701 -14.19 24.21 13.27
CA ARG A 701 -14.42 23.42 12.04
C ARG A 701 -13.58 22.15 11.95
N ALA A 702 -12.48 22.07 12.69
CA ALA A 702 -11.58 20.92 12.71
C ALA A 702 -12.27 19.67 13.31
N LYS A 703 -12.89 18.87 12.45
CA LYS A 703 -13.45 17.57 12.80
C LYS A 703 -12.51 16.47 12.30
N LEU A 704 -12.00 15.66 13.23
CA LEU A 704 -11.31 14.43 12.86
C LEU A 704 -12.32 13.43 12.30
N GLN A 705 -12.05 12.95 11.09
CA GLN A 705 -12.77 11.83 10.51
C GLN A 705 -12.14 10.53 11.01
N GLU A 706 -12.96 9.54 11.38
CA GLU A 706 -12.43 8.22 11.74
C GLU A 706 -11.75 7.57 10.52
N ILE A 707 -10.54 7.03 10.71
CA ILE A 707 -9.65 6.50 9.66
C ILE A 707 -9.07 5.11 9.99
N SER A 708 -9.41 4.51 11.13
CA SER A 708 -8.92 3.19 11.55
C SER A 708 -9.23 2.10 10.52
N ASP A 709 -8.28 1.19 10.30
CA ASP A 709 -8.41 -0.15 9.68
C ASP A 709 -9.64 -0.96 10.14
N ASP A 710 -10.08 -0.72 11.39
CA ASP A 710 -10.97 -1.60 12.14
C ASP A 710 -12.47 -1.33 11.90
N ALA A 711 -13.28 -2.38 12.05
CA ALA A 711 -14.73 -2.24 12.14
C ALA A 711 -15.14 -1.70 13.52
N ILE A 712 -16.11 -0.79 13.56
CA ILE A 712 -16.83 -0.45 14.79
C ILE A 712 -18.09 -1.30 14.82
N ASP A 713 -18.03 -2.43 15.51
CA ASP A 713 -19.14 -3.38 15.57
C ASP A 713 -20.34 -2.80 16.34
N LEU A 714 -21.54 -3.20 15.91
CA LEU A 714 -22.82 -2.84 16.53
C LEU A 714 -23.22 -3.90 17.55
N GLU A 715 -23.88 -3.48 18.63
CA GLU A 715 -24.49 -4.40 19.60
C GLU A 715 -25.55 -5.27 18.89
N THR A 716 -25.36 -6.59 18.91
CA THR A 716 -26.27 -7.56 18.30
C THR A 716 -26.89 -8.45 19.36
N THR A 717 -28.19 -8.27 19.63
CA THR A 717 -28.93 -8.99 20.69
C THR A 717 -29.38 -10.40 20.28
N ASN A 718 -28.54 -11.03 19.46
CA ASN A 718 -28.86 -12.20 18.67
C ASN A 718 -28.65 -13.53 19.39
N ASP A 719 -29.55 -14.47 19.11
CA ASP A 719 -29.45 -15.85 19.53
C ASP A 719 -28.18 -16.50 18.95
N GLY A 720 -27.54 -17.31 19.77
CA GLY A 720 -26.40 -18.15 19.42
C GLY A 720 -26.35 -19.39 20.29
N ILE A 721 -25.38 -20.26 20.04
CA ILE A 721 -25.12 -21.44 20.86
C ILE A 721 -24.80 -20.98 22.29
N GLY A 722 -25.66 -21.34 23.25
CA GLY A 722 -25.57 -20.95 24.66
C GLY A 722 -26.23 -19.62 25.03
N TYR A 723 -26.89 -18.93 24.09
CA TYR A 723 -27.50 -17.60 24.31
C TYR A 723 -28.85 -17.42 23.59
N ARG A 724 -29.68 -18.47 23.47
CA ARG A 724 -31.03 -18.32 22.91
C ARG A 724 -31.95 -17.70 23.96
N LYS A 725 -32.78 -16.71 23.59
CA LYS A 725 -33.75 -16.10 24.53
C LYS A 725 -34.74 -17.10 25.14
N ALA A 726 -35.00 -18.23 24.47
CA ALA A 726 -35.80 -19.32 25.01
C ALA A 726 -35.07 -20.15 26.10
N ASP A 727 -33.74 -20.24 26.04
CA ASP A 727 -32.94 -21.11 26.92
C ASP A 727 -32.64 -20.44 28.28
N VAL A 728 -32.67 -19.10 28.36
CA VAL A 728 -32.53 -18.33 29.62
C VAL A 728 -33.64 -18.68 30.63
N PHE A 729 -34.80 -19.15 30.15
CA PHE A 729 -35.90 -19.66 31.00
C PHE A 729 -35.70 -21.10 31.47
N PHE A 730 -34.69 -21.83 30.96
CA PHE A 730 -34.35 -23.19 31.40
C PHE A 730 -33.22 -23.20 32.44
N GLU A 731 -32.25 -22.29 32.38
CA GLU A 731 -31.19 -22.18 33.41
C GLU A 731 -31.75 -21.77 34.79
N THR A 732 -32.84 -21.00 34.81
CA THR A 732 -33.55 -20.62 36.05
C THR A 732 -34.34 -21.78 36.69
N ASN A 733 -34.46 -22.93 36.03
CA ASN A 733 -35.15 -24.12 36.54
C ASN A 733 -34.20 -25.31 36.84
N GLN A 734 -32.89 -25.05 36.96
CA GLN A 734 -31.88 -26.03 37.41
C GLN A 734 -31.08 -25.56 38.65
N GLN A 735 -31.68 -24.72 39.50
CA GLN A 735 -31.19 -24.48 40.86
C GLN A 735 -31.99 -25.32 41.88
N ASP A 736 -31.65 -26.60 41.96
CA ASP A 736 -31.94 -27.43 43.12
C ASP A 736 -30.68 -28.22 43.50
N SER A 737 -30.32 -28.17 44.78
CA SER A 737 -29.11 -28.75 45.41
C SER A 737 -27.74 -28.20 44.95
N TYR A 738 -27.22 -27.22 45.71
CA TYR A 738 -26.12 -27.48 46.65
C TYR A 738 -26.01 -26.30 47.63
N ASP A 739 -26.27 -26.55 48.91
CA ASP A 739 -26.03 -25.57 49.99
C ASP A 739 -24.53 -25.38 50.21
N PRO A 740 -24.01 -24.14 50.18
CA PRO A 740 -22.78 -23.79 50.86
C PRO A 740 -23.16 -23.29 52.27
N THR A 741 -22.88 -24.10 53.29
CA THR A 741 -23.07 -23.70 54.70
C THR A 741 -22.28 -22.44 55.02
N GLU A 742 -22.95 -21.49 55.67
CA GLU A 742 -22.34 -20.33 56.33
C GLU A 742 -21.32 -20.79 57.39
N ASP A 743 -20.19 -20.09 57.48
CA ASP A 743 -19.41 -20.00 58.71
C ASP A 743 -18.68 -18.64 58.71
N ASP A 744 -19.11 -17.73 59.59
CA ASP A 744 -18.55 -16.38 59.73
C ASP A 744 -17.22 -16.39 60.49
N SER A 745 -16.26 -15.57 60.07
CA SER A 745 -15.32 -14.94 61.00
C SER A 745 -14.66 -13.69 60.40
N GLU A 746 -14.34 -12.75 61.30
CA GLU A 746 -14.28 -11.31 61.01
C GLU A 746 -12.90 -10.76 60.62
N GLU A 747 -12.95 -9.52 60.11
CA GLU A 747 -11.92 -8.46 60.13
C GLU A 747 -10.55 -8.65 59.43
N GLY A 748 -10.26 -7.70 58.54
CA GLY A 748 -8.97 -7.55 57.86
C GLY A 748 -9.05 -6.58 56.69
N ALA A 749 -8.90 -5.28 56.95
CA ALA A 749 -8.88 -4.26 55.90
C ALA A 749 -7.73 -4.47 54.87
N ASN A 750 -7.85 -3.83 53.70
CA ASN A 750 -6.91 -3.86 52.56
C ASN A 750 -6.93 -5.09 51.61
N LYS A 751 -8.04 -5.84 51.51
CA LYS A 751 -8.28 -6.73 50.33
C LYS A 751 -9.18 -6.12 49.25
N LYS A 752 -10.20 -5.32 49.60
CA LYS A 752 -11.18 -4.79 48.62
C LYS A 752 -10.60 -3.82 47.57
N GLU A 753 -9.57 -3.04 47.91
CA GLU A 753 -8.90 -2.19 46.90
C GLU A 753 -8.03 -3.02 45.95
N GLN A 754 -7.42 -4.09 46.44
CA GLN A 754 -6.62 -5.01 45.63
C GLN A 754 -7.50 -5.91 44.75
N GLU A 755 -8.68 -6.30 45.22
CA GLU A 755 -9.72 -6.96 44.40
C GLU A 755 -10.36 -6.02 43.37
N ASN A 756 -10.51 -4.73 43.66
CA ASN A 756 -10.99 -3.76 42.67
C ASN A 756 -9.90 -3.46 41.62
N ALA A 757 -8.62 -3.45 42.00
CA ALA A 757 -7.50 -3.36 41.08
C ALA A 757 -7.36 -4.62 40.20
N SER A 758 -7.53 -5.82 40.76
CA SER A 758 -7.54 -7.07 39.97
C SER A 758 -8.78 -7.19 39.09
N LYS A 759 -9.96 -6.73 39.55
CA LYS A 759 -11.16 -6.60 38.70
C LYS A 759 -10.96 -5.59 37.58
N PHE A 760 -10.22 -4.50 37.81
CA PHE A 760 -9.83 -3.58 36.72
C PHE A 760 -8.82 -4.22 35.74
N ALA A 761 -7.86 -5.01 36.24
CA ALA A 761 -6.94 -5.77 35.39
C ALA A 761 -7.68 -6.82 34.54
N HIS A 762 -8.70 -7.50 35.10
CA HIS A 762 -9.55 -8.45 34.38
C HIS A 762 -10.70 -7.79 33.58
N MET A 763 -10.88 -6.48 33.68
CA MET A 763 -11.76 -5.68 32.80
C MET A 763 -11.00 -5.09 31.60
N ILE A 764 -9.67 -5.16 31.61
CA ILE A 764 -8.90 -5.16 30.37
C ILE A 764 -9.10 -6.57 29.78
N PRO A 765 -9.60 -6.72 28.54
CA PRO A 765 -9.61 -8.02 27.90
C PRO A 765 -8.16 -8.48 27.73
N ASP A 766 -7.81 -9.62 28.33
CA ASP A 766 -6.59 -10.39 28.01
C ASP A 766 -6.73 -11.06 26.62
N ASP A 767 -7.27 -10.32 25.64
CA ASP A 767 -7.22 -10.65 24.23
C ASP A 767 -5.78 -10.44 23.75
N GLU A 768 -4.92 -11.46 23.93
CA GLU A 768 -3.57 -11.53 23.37
C GLU A 768 -3.54 -11.40 21.82
N ASN A 769 -4.70 -11.30 21.16
CA ASN A 769 -4.85 -11.04 19.72
C ASN A 769 -5.36 -9.64 19.35
N LEU A 770 -5.72 -8.74 20.29
CA LEU A 770 -5.93 -7.31 19.98
C LEU A 770 -4.63 -6.53 20.14
N SER A 771 -3.60 -7.01 19.45
CA SER A 771 -2.26 -6.51 19.69
C SER A 771 -2.11 -5.07 19.16
N ILE A 772 -1.79 -4.15 20.07
CA ILE A 772 -1.30 -2.81 19.75
C ILE A 772 -0.03 -2.93 18.87
N ASN A 773 0.69 -4.05 18.98
CA ASN A 773 1.78 -4.43 18.08
C ASN A 773 1.33 -4.60 16.62
N ASP A 774 0.19 -5.23 16.31
CA ASP A 774 -0.25 -5.48 14.93
C ASP A 774 -0.75 -4.22 14.25
N LYS A 775 -1.47 -3.34 14.97
CA LYS A 775 -1.81 -2.00 14.44
C LYS A 775 -0.54 -1.25 14.07
N ASN A 776 0.48 -1.30 14.94
CA ASN A 776 1.78 -0.72 14.64
C ASN A 776 2.49 -1.45 13.49
N LYS A 777 2.44 -2.78 13.41
CA LYS A 777 3.11 -3.59 12.38
C LYS A 777 2.45 -3.42 11.02
N GLU A 778 1.15 -3.15 10.94
CA GLU A 778 0.42 -2.80 9.71
C GLU A 778 0.71 -1.35 9.24
N LEU A 779 0.68 -0.37 10.17
CA LEU A 779 1.15 1.00 9.86
C LEU A 779 2.62 0.99 9.41
N GLU A 780 3.46 0.21 10.08
CA GLU A 780 4.86 0.03 9.74
C GLU A 780 4.99 -0.73 8.41
N LEU A 781 4.08 -1.64 8.03
CA LEU A 781 4.03 -2.30 6.72
C LEU A 781 3.68 -1.35 5.57
N GLU A 782 2.69 -0.46 5.72
CA GLU A 782 2.38 0.54 4.68
C GLU A 782 3.55 1.54 4.53
N LEU A 783 4.24 1.86 5.63
CA LEU A 783 5.40 2.75 5.67
C LEU A 783 6.77 2.06 5.44
N TYR A 784 6.91 0.73 5.52
CA TYR A 784 8.20 -0.01 5.39
C TYR A 784 8.82 0.24 4.02
N ARG A 785 7.98 0.40 2.98
CA ARG A 785 8.34 0.78 1.60
C ARG A 785 9.01 2.17 1.49
N TYR A 786 9.04 2.93 2.59
CA TYR A 786 9.57 4.28 2.69
C TYR A 786 10.59 4.43 3.86
N ILE A 787 10.31 3.86 5.03
CA ILE A 787 11.13 4.00 6.26
C ILE A 787 12.28 2.98 6.35
N GLY A 788 12.21 1.82 5.66
CA GLY A 788 13.22 0.76 5.72
C GLY A 788 12.87 -0.37 6.70
N SER A 789 13.49 -1.54 6.55
CA SER A 789 13.14 -2.75 7.30
C SER A 789 13.73 -2.82 8.71
N LEU A 790 12.98 -3.46 9.61
CA LEU A 790 13.56 -4.33 10.63
C LEU A 790 13.66 -5.72 10.03
N ASP A 791 14.87 -6.24 9.83
CA ASP A 791 15.02 -7.67 9.57
C ASP A 791 14.97 -8.42 10.91
N GLU A 792 13.78 -8.91 11.28
CA GLU A 792 13.58 -9.83 12.42
C GLU A 792 14.44 -11.13 12.29
N LYS A 793 15.06 -11.36 11.12
CA LYS A 793 16.02 -12.45 10.85
C LYS A 793 17.41 -12.28 11.50
N GLY A 794 17.65 -11.20 12.24
CA GLY A 794 18.91 -10.99 12.96
C GLY A 794 18.99 -11.67 14.34
N LEU A 795 17.87 -12.19 14.87
CA LEU A 795 17.80 -12.76 16.23
C LEU A 795 17.77 -14.30 16.26
N GLU A 796 18.59 -14.96 15.44
CA GLU A 796 19.00 -16.32 15.79
C GLU A 796 19.92 -16.24 17.02
N SER A 797 19.62 -17.05 18.04
CA SER A 797 20.43 -17.14 19.24
C SER A 797 21.84 -17.61 18.87
N GLY A 798 22.81 -16.71 18.99
CA GLY A 798 24.24 -17.00 18.90
C GLY A 798 24.75 -17.82 20.08
N THR A 799 24.14 -18.98 20.35
CA THR A 799 24.70 -20.01 21.21
C THR A 799 25.55 -20.96 20.37
N SER A 800 26.77 -20.50 20.04
CA SER A 800 27.87 -21.40 19.72
C SER A 800 28.11 -22.31 20.93
N LYS A 801 27.78 -23.59 20.80
CA LYS A 801 28.24 -24.61 21.75
C LYS A 801 29.71 -24.91 21.51
N ASP A 802 30.58 -24.04 22.04
CA ASP A 802 31.96 -24.39 22.32
C ASP A 802 32.03 -24.85 23.79
N GLU A 803 32.06 -26.17 23.99
CA GLU A 803 32.42 -26.76 25.28
C GLU A 803 33.94 -26.60 25.50
N PRO A 804 34.40 -26.10 26.66
CA PRO A 804 35.82 -25.94 26.92
C PRO A 804 36.45 -27.26 27.40
N THR A 805 37.25 -27.90 26.55
CA THR A 805 38.08 -29.05 26.96
C THR A 805 39.41 -28.58 27.57
N PRO A 806 39.77 -28.99 28.80
CA PRO A 806 41.10 -28.71 29.36
C PRO A 806 42.22 -29.51 28.66
N PRO A 807 43.48 -29.05 28.70
CA PRO A 807 44.55 -29.57 27.86
C PRO A 807 45.38 -30.69 28.51
N GLU A 808 45.89 -31.65 27.73
CA GLU A 808 47.14 -32.35 28.07
C GLU A 808 47.85 -33.01 26.85
N THR A 809 49.14 -32.69 26.71
CA THR A 809 50.26 -33.47 26.09
C THR A 809 50.23 -33.96 24.62
N GLU A 810 51.28 -33.57 23.87
CA GLU A 810 51.84 -34.27 22.70
C GLU A 810 52.57 -35.60 23.12
N PRO A 811 53.27 -36.38 22.23
CA PRO A 811 53.35 -36.37 20.75
C PRO A 811 53.22 -37.77 20.10
N THR A 812 53.10 -37.86 18.75
CA THR A 812 54.07 -38.56 17.85
C THR A 812 53.66 -38.61 16.37
N LYS A 813 54.66 -38.87 15.50
CA LYS A 813 54.59 -38.89 14.02
C LYS A 813 54.18 -40.27 13.49
N SER A 814 53.47 -40.31 12.36
CA SER A 814 53.84 -41.20 11.23
C SER A 814 53.12 -40.88 9.91
N THR A 815 53.91 -40.72 8.85
CA THR A 815 53.53 -40.73 7.42
C THR A 815 52.84 -42.04 7.00
N ILE A 816 51.94 -42.03 6.00
CA ILE A 816 51.85 -42.98 4.86
C ILE A 816 50.69 -42.60 3.91
N GLN A 817 51.01 -42.48 2.61
CA GLN A 817 50.12 -42.58 1.44
C GLN A 817 50.43 -43.91 0.72
N PRO A 818 49.68 -44.36 -0.31
CA PRO A 818 48.26 -44.18 -0.66
C PRO A 818 47.59 -45.58 -0.90
N VAL A 819 46.45 -45.65 -1.63
CA VAL A 819 46.15 -46.59 -2.76
C VAL A 819 44.63 -46.71 -3.02
N ARG A 820 44.21 -46.55 -4.28
CA ARG A 820 42.92 -47.02 -4.85
C ARG A 820 43.16 -48.39 -5.49
N PRO A 821 42.16 -49.30 -5.51
CA PRO A 821 41.64 -49.71 -6.82
C PRO A 821 40.15 -50.11 -6.90
N VAL A 822 39.53 -49.74 -8.04
CA VAL A 822 38.74 -50.59 -8.95
C VAL A 822 37.50 -51.38 -8.43
N SER A 823 36.31 -51.03 -8.95
CA SER A 823 35.14 -51.91 -9.11
C SER A 823 35.31 -52.83 -10.33
N PRO A 824 34.68 -54.03 -10.41
CA PRO A 824 33.31 -54.11 -10.98
C PRO A 824 32.44 -55.35 -10.56
N GLY A 825 31.16 -55.38 -10.98
CA GLY A 825 30.53 -56.61 -11.50
C GLY A 825 29.34 -57.26 -10.76
N ASP A 826 28.15 -57.12 -11.37
CA ASP A 826 27.04 -58.09 -11.51
C ASP A 826 26.40 -58.90 -10.34
N GLY A 827 25.07 -58.79 -10.23
CA GLY A 827 24.23 -59.91 -10.69
C GLY A 827 23.00 -60.40 -9.87
N LYS A 828 21.79 -60.22 -10.45
CA LYS A 828 20.57 -61.08 -10.39
C LYS A 828 19.69 -61.06 -9.10
N LYS A 829 18.42 -60.58 -9.17
CA LYS A 829 17.12 -61.28 -9.46
C LYS A 829 16.37 -61.69 -8.16
N SER A 830 15.03 -61.85 -8.03
CA SER A 830 13.81 -61.80 -8.90
C SER A 830 12.56 -61.98 -7.99
N ASP A 831 11.28 -61.68 -8.29
CA ASP A 831 10.53 -61.08 -9.43
C ASP A 831 9.07 -60.74 -8.97
N LYS A 832 8.46 -59.64 -9.47
CA LYS A 832 6.99 -59.47 -9.76
C LYS A 832 5.97 -59.36 -8.58
N THR A 833 4.77 -58.77 -8.73
CA THR A 833 3.92 -58.63 -9.94
C THR A 833 3.03 -57.37 -9.96
N GLU A 834 2.82 -56.76 -11.14
CA GLU A 834 1.78 -55.75 -11.44
C GLU A 834 0.38 -56.40 -11.63
N LEU A 835 -0.68 -55.58 -11.70
CA LEU A 835 -1.80 -55.88 -12.61
C LEU A 835 -2.36 -54.60 -13.28
N LYS A 836 -2.35 -54.59 -14.61
CA LYS A 836 -2.92 -53.58 -15.52
C LYS A 836 -4.05 -54.20 -16.35
N LEU A 837 -4.99 -53.37 -16.78
CA LEU A 837 -5.67 -53.45 -18.09
C LEU A 837 -6.14 -52.01 -18.43
N GLU A 838 -5.70 -51.33 -19.51
CA GLU A 838 -5.85 -51.62 -20.96
C GLU A 838 -7.31 -51.62 -21.47
N LEU A 839 -7.68 -51.17 -22.67
CA LEU A 839 -7.14 -50.22 -23.68
C LEU A 839 -8.17 -50.23 -24.84
N LYS A 840 -8.47 -49.12 -25.55
CA LYS A 840 -8.90 -49.19 -26.98
C LYS A 840 -8.90 -47.86 -27.75
N LYS A 841 -8.24 -47.89 -28.93
CA LYS A 841 -8.40 -46.96 -30.06
C LYS A 841 -8.89 -47.73 -31.30
N LYS A 842 -9.61 -47.05 -32.22
CA LYS A 842 -9.68 -47.34 -33.67
C LYS A 842 -9.60 -45.96 -34.37
N LYS A 843 -8.61 -45.65 -35.24
CA LYS A 843 -8.43 -46.03 -36.67
C LYS A 843 -9.68 -45.70 -37.51
N GLY A 844 -9.65 -44.93 -38.60
CA GLY A 844 -8.58 -44.15 -39.27
C GLY A 844 -8.73 -44.14 -40.81
N LYS A 845 -8.07 -43.22 -41.55
CA LYS A 845 -7.69 -43.34 -42.99
C LYS A 845 -6.83 -42.16 -43.49
N SER A 846 -5.73 -42.45 -44.18
CA SER A 846 -4.87 -41.54 -44.98
C SER A 846 -5.20 -41.72 -46.49
N SER A 847 -4.62 -41.10 -47.54
CA SER A 847 -3.32 -40.42 -47.85
C SER A 847 -3.52 -39.64 -49.20
N PRO A 848 -2.51 -39.14 -49.98
CA PRO A 848 -1.06 -38.98 -49.75
C PRO A 848 -0.37 -37.66 -50.26
N ALA A 849 0.77 -37.35 -49.62
CA ALA A 849 2.07 -36.87 -50.14
C ALA A 849 2.24 -35.93 -51.37
N LYS A 850 3.18 -34.98 -51.19
CA LYS A 850 4.39 -34.88 -52.06
C LYS A 850 5.63 -34.41 -51.26
N LEU A 851 6.70 -35.21 -51.28
CA LEU A 851 8.01 -34.88 -50.70
C LEU A 851 8.80 -33.90 -51.59
N ARG A 852 9.81 -33.24 -50.99
CA ARG A 852 11.22 -33.43 -51.40
C ARG A 852 12.24 -32.94 -50.36
N LYS A 853 13.14 -33.86 -49.97
CA LYS A 853 14.57 -33.74 -49.59
C LYS A 853 15.03 -32.47 -48.82
N GLY A 854 15.75 -32.54 -47.70
CA GLY A 854 16.46 -33.66 -47.05
C GLY A 854 17.94 -33.33 -46.79
N VAL A 855 18.55 -34.06 -45.83
CA VAL A 855 19.99 -34.12 -45.47
C VAL A 855 20.52 -32.93 -44.63
N ASP A 856 21.11 -33.09 -43.42
CA ASP A 856 21.06 -34.18 -42.41
C ASP A 856 21.60 -33.71 -41.01
N PHE A 857 21.69 -34.66 -40.06
CA PHE A 857 22.32 -34.72 -38.71
C PHE A 857 23.71 -34.00 -38.49
N TYR A 858 24.25 -33.79 -37.27
CA TYR A 858 24.06 -34.40 -35.93
C TYR A 858 24.31 -33.39 -34.77
N GLU A 859 24.02 -33.81 -33.54
CA GLU A 859 24.29 -33.12 -32.27
C GLU A 859 25.79 -32.84 -31.99
N SER A 860 26.12 -31.74 -31.29
CA SER A 860 26.98 -31.76 -30.06
C SER A 860 27.29 -30.36 -29.50
N THR A 861 26.98 -30.16 -28.21
CA THR A 861 27.76 -29.30 -27.30
C THR A 861 29.11 -29.98 -27.02
N PRO A 862 30.26 -29.29 -26.77
CA PRO A 862 30.40 -28.44 -25.58
C PRO A 862 31.44 -27.29 -25.58
N SER A 863 31.49 -26.61 -24.42
CA SER A 863 32.68 -26.06 -23.72
C SER A 863 33.41 -24.80 -24.20
N LEU A 864 33.95 -24.13 -23.18
CA LEU A 864 34.75 -22.89 -23.15
C LEU A 864 36.16 -22.99 -23.78
N ASP A 865 36.73 -21.80 -23.94
CA ASP A 865 38.16 -21.45 -23.99
C ASP A 865 39.00 -21.81 -25.23
N GLN A 866 39.29 -20.79 -26.03
CA GLN A 866 40.60 -20.64 -26.67
C GLN A 866 41.04 -19.16 -26.76
N PHE A 867 42.28 -18.93 -26.34
CA PHE A 867 42.99 -17.64 -26.39
C PHE A 867 43.73 -17.45 -27.73
N GLY A 868 43.78 -16.21 -28.22
CA GLY A 868 44.75 -15.73 -29.23
C GLY A 868 44.51 -16.19 -30.68
N GLY A 869 45.02 -15.51 -31.71
CA GLY A 869 45.82 -14.27 -31.72
C GLY A 869 46.74 -14.20 -32.96
N GLY A 870 46.81 -13.03 -33.61
CA GLY A 870 47.58 -12.76 -34.85
C GLY A 870 46.68 -12.06 -35.88
N ASP A 871 47.11 -11.07 -36.66
CA ASP A 871 48.39 -10.36 -36.84
C ASP A 871 48.03 -8.99 -37.50
N LEU A 872 48.72 -7.84 -37.40
CA LEU A 872 50.13 -7.52 -37.60
C LEU A 872 50.45 -6.06 -37.16
N SER A 873 51.70 -5.83 -36.69
CA SER A 873 52.56 -4.61 -36.78
C SER A 873 52.06 -3.22 -36.25
N SER A 874 52.90 -2.30 -35.74
CA SER A 874 54.38 -2.24 -35.57
C SER A 874 54.82 -1.35 -34.38
N THR A 875 55.86 -1.77 -33.65
CA THR A 875 56.97 -1.02 -32.98
C THR A 875 56.82 0.47 -32.57
N GLU A 876 57.36 0.96 -31.44
CA GLU A 876 58.70 0.70 -30.87
C GLU A 876 58.77 0.57 -29.31
N ARG A 877 59.90 0.01 -28.85
CA ARG A 877 60.42 -0.10 -27.46
C ARG A 877 61.76 0.68 -27.42
N PRO A 878 62.33 1.11 -26.26
CA PRO A 878 62.64 0.28 -25.07
C PRO A 878 62.37 1.00 -23.71
N GLY A 879 62.55 0.41 -22.53
CA GLY A 879 62.88 -0.99 -22.15
C GLY A 879 63.46 -1.06 -20.71
N THR A 880 63.05 -2.09 -19.94
CA THR A 880 63.75 -2.76 -18.80
C THR A 880 64.30 -1.89 -17.65
N SER A 881 63.81 -1.99 -16.40
CA SER A 881 64.05 -3.06 -15.38
C SER A 881 65.54 -3.21 -14.99
N SER A 882 65.96 -3.50 -13.75
CA SER A 882 65.34 -3.86 -12.46
C SER A 882 66.38 -3.64 -11.35
N GLU A 883 66.01 -3.50 -10.08
CA GLU A 883 66.19 -4.48 -8.96
C GLU A 883 66.26 -3.66 -7.65
N GLY A 884 66.34 -4.28 -6.47
CA GLY A 884 66.37 -3.54 -5.20
C GLY A 884 67.18 -4.18 -4.07
N SER A 885 66.94 -3.64 -2.86
CA SER A 885 67.34 -4.12 -1.52
C SER A 885 68.54 -3.46 -0.81
N HIS A 886 68.30 -3.16 0.48
CA HIS A 886 69.19 -2.93 1.63
C HIS A 886 70.18 -1.74 1.69
N SER A 887 69.93 -0.81 2.65
CA SER A 887 70.83 -0.55 3.80
C SER A 887 70.24 0.45 4.83
N PHE A 888 70.62 0.29 6.11
CA PHE A 888 70.46 1.19 7.27
C PHE A 888 71.89 1.37 7.88
N PRO A 889 72.13 2.21 8.92
CA PRO A 889 71.91 3.65 9.10
C PRO A 889 73.28 4.38 9.30
N PRO A 890 73.37 5.60 9.90
CA PRO A 890 73.64 5.67 11.35
C PRO A 890 73.03 6.86 12.14
N SER A 891 73.16 6.81 13.47
CA SER A 891 72.92 7.87 14.50
C SER A 891 73.98 8.99 14.45
N HIS A 892 73.93 10.17 15.10
CA HIS A 892 73.42 10.71 16.40
C HIS A 892 73.02 12.21 16.24
N ASP A 893 72.59 13.06 17.20
CA ASP A 893 72.42 12.98 18.67
C ASP A 893 71.34 13.96 19.24
N SER A 894 71.24 14.10 20.57
CA SER A 894 70.49 15.17 21.31
C SER A 894 71.40 16.29 21.86
N PRO A 895 70.89 17.46 22.34
CA PRO A 895 70.53 17.56 23.78
C PRO A 895 69.45 18.60 24.23
N ARG A 896 68.77 18.25 25.33
CA ARG A 896 68.32 19.06 26.51
C ARG A 896 67.61 20.44 26.37
N SER A 897 66.45 20.51 27.05
CA SER A 897 65.76 21.65 27.69
C SER A 897 66.61 22.32 28.82
N PRO A 898 66.19 23.38 29.58
CA PRO A 898 64.80 23.73 29.99
C PRO A 898 64.45 25.25 30.06
N GLY A 899 63.21 25.55 30.49
CA GLY A 899 62.79 26.92 30.85
C GLY A 899 61.34 27.00 31.33
N SER A 900 61.10 26.82 32.64
CA SER A 900 59.76 26.94 33.24
C SER A 900 59.81 27.53 34.66
N HIS A 901 59.41 28.79 34.80
CA HIS A 901 59.00 29.49 36.02
C HIS A 901 58.07 30.64 35.56
N ALA A 902 57.06 31.12 36.30
CA ALA A 902 56.75 30.90 37.70
C ALA A 902 55.22 30.85 37.94
N SER A 903 54.83 30.28 39.08
CA SER A 903 53.54 30.54 39.74
C SER A 903 53.78 30.75 41.23
N GLN A 904 53.33 31.89 41.77
CA GLN A 904 53.16 32.19 43.19
C GLN A 904 52.04 33.23 43.33
N GLY A 905 51.20 33.10 44.35
CA GLY A 905 50.07 34.00 44.60
C GLY A 905 48.88 33.29 45.23
N SER A 906 48.94 33.07 46.55
CA SER A 906 47.82 32.64 47.41
C SER A 906 47.75 33.56 48.64
N PHE A 907 46.67 33.43 49.44
CA PHE A 907 46.23 34.27 50.58
C PHE A 907 45.45 35.54 50.14
N SER A 908 44.13 35.67 50.40
CA SER A 908 43.37 35.84 51.68
C SER A 908 43.13 37.35 51.98
N ASP A 909 42.04 37.86 52.57
CA ASP A 909 40.78 37.32 53.09
C ASP A 909 39.71 38.47 53.10
N GLU A 910 38.42 38.08 53.20
CA GLU A 910 37.27 38.79 53.82
C GLU A 910 36.81 40.23 53.41
N ASP A 911 35.58 40.53 53.87
CA ASP A 911 34.72 41.74 53.70
C ASP A 911 34.26 42.11 52.26
N GLY A 912 32.99 42.45 52.00
CA GLY A 912 31.80 42.54 52.84
C GLY A 912 30.85 43.65 52.35
N THR A 913 29.52 43.39 52.22
CA THR A 913 28.43 44.36 51.87
C THR A 913 28.49 44.99 50.45
N SER A 914 27.42 45.46 49.78
CA SER A 914 25.95 45.33 49.91
C SER A 914 25.23 45.85 48.64
N SER A 915 23.95 45.47 48.48
CA SER A 915 22.83 46.16 47.78
C SER A 915 22.88 46.52 46.27
N GLU A 916 21.87 45.99 45.56
CA GLU A 916 20.96 46.69 44.63
C GLU A 916 21.53 47.50 43.43
N MET A 917 21.50 46.90 42.23
CA MET A 917 20.44 47.14 41.23
C MET A 917 20.43 46.05 40.14
#